data_AF-A0A1T5IU70-F1
#
_entry.id   AF-A0A1T5IU70-F1
#
_cell.length_a   1.000
_cell.length_b   1.000
_cell.length_c   1.000
_cell.angle_alpha   90.00
_cell.angle_beta   90.00
_cell.angle_gamma   90.00
#
_symmetry.space_group_name_H-M   'P 1'
#
loop_
_entity.id
_entity.type
_entity.pdbx_description
1 polymer ?
#
loop_
_entity_poly.entity_id
_entity_poly.type
_entity_poly.pdbx_seq_one_letter_code
_entity_poly.pdbx_strand_id
1 'polypeptide(L)'
;MTNRLLILPLLALCLSAGAQQTDIFDQLQAHPEYLSGTDYLCPTGPVELTRAPKGYEPFYISHYGRHGARYAWQSDIYDKIHDVFGAAAESDNLTALGASFKERFDGLYPSVRYRVGDLSRKGWQQQQELAGRMYANFPKVFGKDAAVRAWTSTSTRCVMTMSAFCLGLKAQDAKLDIFENFGVSFLPAILPLDGKNPFRNDNYLRTPLRFGETWEQYVERTVDWRAILGRLFKEPFKAVPETEGWDFVSYLYFFAGGMDGIDTDLNFTDIFTPEERVALWKVDDFQFYANAWPTHLGYQPIVEDIIARADERIAGGERGADLRFGHDYTFLPLLMTLDVNGFGHDVADPDEIPVWCQLHEVPMGANLQFVFYRSKRSPKVLFKVLLNGREARLPLPADNWPYYDWDAFKQQAALPVMGDYTTVDTQVPEVSGLCLAPDGDGMLAASDEKGVYAVSWTGETKPFFVERHMDCEGVTIDPATRDVYYVVEGRQEIRRLRAPEYKESELLGVIKEAGYRTNSGLEAITWMNDGTLLVGNQADPRLLIRFSPTEGILDRIEITEGIEDISGLCYDPVRNALWIPDSELRTVNLCTLEGKVIASYPVPFIDNGESLYVDRDRQCIWVGDDTTSKLYKISFKNL
;
A
#
# COMPACT_ATOMS: atom_id res chain seq x y z
N MET A 1 30.36 -3.94 -41.96
CA MET A 1 29.42 -4.82 -41.23
C MET A 1 29.50 -4.43 -39.77
N THR A 2 28.70 -3.46 -39.37
CA THR A 2 28.68 -2.89 -38.02
C THR A 2 27.36 -3.28 -37.39
N ASN A 3 27.42 -4.20 -36.43
CA ASN A 3 26.27 -4.64 -35.64
C ASN A 3 25.78 -3.46 -34.79
N ARG A 4 24.60 -2.91 -35.14
CA ARG A 4 23.84 -2.04 -34.25
C ARG A 4 23.07 -2.92 -33.27
N LEU A 5 23.44 -2.88 -32.00
CA LEU A 5 22.59 -3.36 -30.92
C LEU A 5 21.37 -2.43 -30.84
N LEU A 6 20.20 -2.97 -31.15
CA LEU A 6 18.91 -2.37 -30.81
C LEU A 6 18.69 -2.56 -29.31
N ILE A 7 18.80 -1.46 -28.56
CA ILE A 7 18.28 -1.37 -27.20
C ILE A 7 16.78 -1.11 -27.35
N LEU A 8 15.95 -2.12 -27.06
CA LEU A 8 14.51 -1.92 -26.90
C LEU A 8 14.27 -1.20 -25.56
N PRO A 9 13.47 -0.12 -25.53
CA PRO A 9 13.00 0.42 -24.26
C PRO A 9 12.02 -0.59 -23.65
N LEU A 10 12.23 -0.93 -22.38
CA LEU A 10 11.27 -1.68 -21.58
C LEU A 10 10.04 -0.76 -21.39
N LEU A 11 8.96 -1.01 -22.12
CA LEU A 11 7.66 -0.43 -21.76
C LEU A 11 7.23 -1.03 -20.43
N ALA A 12 7.13 -0.20 -19.39
CA ALA A 12 6.32 -0.51 -18.23
C ALA A 12 4.86 -0.61 -18.71
N LEU A 13 4.33 -1.84 -18.83
CA LEU A 13 2.92 -2.05 -19.08
C LEU A 13 2.15 -1.63 -17.81
N CYS A 14 1.56 -0.44 -17.83
CA CYS A 14 0.39 -0.16 -17.02
C CYS A 14 -0.74 -1.05 -17.54
N LEU A 15 -0.97 -2.20 -16.89
CA LEU A 15 -2.14 -3.01 -17.16
C LEU A 15 -3.37 -2.19 -16.76
N SER A 16 -4.28 -1.95 -17.69
CA SER A 16 -5.56 -1.33 -17.39
C SER A 16 -6.40 -2.26 -16.50
N ALA A 17 -7.27 -1.70 -15.65
CA ALA A 17 -8.16 -2.45 -14.76
C ALA A 17 -8.97 -3.53 -15.51
N GLY A 18 -9.39 -3.25 -16.76
CA GLY A 18 -10.09 -4.24 -17.60
C GLY A 18 -9.27 -5.46 -18.01
N ALA A 19 -7.94 -5.34 -18.14
CA ALA A 19 -7.06 -6.48 -18.42
C ALA A 19 -6.84 -7.34 -17.16
N GLN A 20 -6.73 -6.71 -15.98
CA GLN A 20 -6.65 -7.41 -14.70
C GLN A 20 -7.99 -8.05 -14.29
N GLN A 21 -9.13 -7.46 -14.66
CA GLN A 21 -10.46 -8.01 -14.40
C GLN A 21 -10.77 -9.27 -15.23
N THR A 22 -10.27 -9.35 -16.45
CA THR A 22 -10.39 -10.59 -17.25
C THR A 22 -9.53 -11.71 -16.66
N ASP A 23 -8.34 -11.36 -16.17
CA ASP A 23 -7.39 -12.27 -15.52
C ASP A 23 -7.96 -12.88 -14.22
N ILE A 24 -8.66 -12.11 -13.38
CA ILE A 24 -9.19 -12.65 -12.12
C ILE A 24 -10.27 -13.72 -12.32
N PHE A 25 -11.16 -13.59 -13.31
CA PHE A 25 -12.17 -14.63 -13.56
C PHE A 25 -11.56 -15.92 -14.12
N ASP A 26 -10.57 -15.81 -15.00
CA ASP A 26 -9.81 -16.97 -15.50
C ASP A 26 -9.07 -17.67 -14.34
N GLN A 27 -8.49 -16.90 -13.42
CA GLN A 27 -7.86 -17.42 -12.21
C GLN A 27 -8.86 -18.13 -11.30
N LEU A 28 -10.03 -17.56 -11.02
CA LEU A 28 -11.06 -18.18 -10.19
C LEU A 28 -11.62 -19.47 -10.82
N GLN A 29 -11.68 -19.53 -12.15
CA GLN A 29 -12.07 -20.75 -12.86
C GLN A 29 -11.00 -21.85 -12.73
N ALA A 30 -9.72 -21.48 -12.83
CA ALA A 30 -8.60 -22.40 -12.63
C ALA A 30 -8.40 -22.82 -11.17
N HIS A 31 -8.78 -21.95 -10.23
CA HIS A 31 -8.60 -22.08 -8.79
C HIS A 31 -9.92 -21.83 -8.03
N PRO A 32 -10.92 -22.71 -8.16
CA PRO A 32 -12.23 -22.55 -7.51
C PRO A 32 -12.17 -22.54 -5.97
N GLU A 33 -11.04 -22.96 -5.38
CA GLU A 33 -10.74 -22.82 -3.96
C GLU A 33 -10.55 -21.37 -3.49
N TYR A 34 -10.21 -20.43 -4.39
CA TYR A 34 -10.08 -19.01 -4.06
C TYR A 34 -11.40 -18.35 -3.71
N LEU A 35 -12.51 -18.92 -4.18
CA LEU A 35 -13.87 -18.49 -3.82
C LEU A 35 -14.25 -18.79 -2.36
N SER A 36 -13.35 -19.35 -1.55
CA SER A 36 -13.50 -19.36 -0.09
C SER A 36 -12.95 -18.09 0.58
N GLY A 37 -12.45 -17.13 -0.21
CA GLY A 37 -11.96 -15.84 0.29
C GLY A 37 -10.93 -16.01 1.39
N THR A 38 -11.16 -15.35 2.54
CA THR A 38 -10.25 -15.46 3.68
C THR A 38 -10.24 -16.84 4.36
N ASP A 39 -11.18 -17.74 4.09
CA ASP A 39 -11.16 -19.11 4.61
C ASP A 39 -10.35 -20.09 3.73
N TYR A 40 -9.86 -19.65 2.56
CA TYR A 40 -8.88 -20.40 1.76
C TYR A 40 -7.62 -20.71 2.61
N LEU A 41 -7.01 -21.88 2.39
CA LEU A 41 -5.81 -22.29 3.12
C LEU A 41 -4.53 -21.85 2.41
N CYS A 42 -3.64 -21.16 3.14
CA CYS A 42 -2.33 -20.80 2.62
C CYS A 42 -1.57 -22.06 2.18
N PRO A 43 -1.08 -22.13 0.92
CA PRO A 43 -0.29 -23.25 0.45
C PRO A 43 1.01 -23.41 1.24
N THR A 44 1.30 -24.64 1.67
CA THR A 44 2.49 -24.99 2.46
C THR A 44 3.62 -25.62 1.63
N GLY A 45 3.33 -25.99 0.37
CA GLY A 45 4.28 -26.61 -0.54
C GLY A 45 5.49 -25.73 -0.90
N PRO A 46 6.52 -26.32 -1.52
CA PRO A 46 7.74 -25.62 -1.89
C PRO A 46 7.46 -24.48 -2.89
N VAL A 47 8.24 -23.41 -2.80
CA VAL A 47 8.17 -22.25 -3.70
C VAL A 47 9.58 -21.99 -4.24
N GLU A 48 9.70 -21.86 -5.55
CA GLU A 48 10.97 -21.44 -6.16
C GLU A 48 11.18 -19.94 -5.93
N LEU A 49 12.39 -19.60 -5.47
CA LEU A 49 12.77 -18.24 -5.11
C LEU A 49 13.96 -17.80 -5.95
N THR A 50 13.95 -16.53 -6.36
CA THR A 50 15.09 -15.90 -7.03
C THR A 50 16.32 -15.97 -6.12
N ARG A 51 17.48 -16.24 -6.72
CA ARG A 51 18.77 -16.36 -6.02
C ARG A 51 19.31 -14.99 -5.61
N ALA A 52 19.97 -14.94 -4.45
CA ALA A 52 20.60 -13.72 -3.96
C ALA A 52 21.68 -13.21 -4.93
N PRO A 53 21.86 -11.87 -5.04
CA PRO A 53 22.96 -11.29 -5.80
C PRO A 53 24.31 -11.85 -5.35
N LYS A 54 25.28 -11.91 -6.26
CA LYS A 54 26.59 -12.54 -5.99
C LYS A 54 27.27 -11.93 -4.77
N GLY A 55 27.44 -12.74 -3.72
CA GLY A 55 28.12 -12.34 -2.48
C GLY A 55 27.20 -11.88 -1.36
N TYR A 56 25.90 -11.78 -1.61
CA TYR A 56 24.88 -11.60 -0.60
C TYR A 56 24.41 -12.93 -0.04
N GLU A 57 24.20 -12.97 1.27
CA GLU A 57 23.72 -14.15 2.00
C GLU A 57 22.59 -13.74 2.96
N PRO A 58 21.51 -14.52 3.06
CA PRO A 58 20.42 -14.22 3.98
C PRO A 58 20.90 -14.41 5.42
N PHE A 59 20.47 -13.52 6.32
CA PHE A 59 20.88 -13.57 7.72
C PHE A 59 19.74 -13.33 8.72
N TYR A 60 18.66 -12.66 8.31
CA TYR A 60 17.55 -12.30 9.19
C TYR A 60 16.20 -12.35 8.46
N ILE A 61 15.13 -12.71 9.17
CA ILE A 61 13.75 -12.68 8.67
C ILE A 61 12.87 -11.92 9.68
N SER A 62 12.17 -10.89 9.21
CA SER A 62 11.05 -10.30 9.96
C SER A 62 9.74 -10.83 9.38
N HIS A 63 8.88 -11.39 10.22
CA HIS A 63 7.65 -12.07 9.82
C HIS A 63 6.44 -11.45 10.50
N TYR A 64 5.33 -11.37 9.78
CA TYR A 64 3.98 -11.21 10.31
C TYR A 64 3.07 -12.29 9.72
N GLY A 65 2.37 -13.05 10.55
CA GLY A 65 1.47 -14.12 10.13
C GLY A 65 0.08 -14.01 10.76
N ARG A 66 -0.95 -14.26 9.95
CA ARG A 66 -2.30 -14.56 10.42
C ARG A 66 -2.32 -15.95 11.07
N HIS A 67 -3.22 -16.16 12.03
CA HIS A 67 -3.46 -17.50 12.59
C HIS A 67 -3.73 -18.55 11.49
N GLY A 68 -3.43 -19.82 11.80
CA GLY A 68 -3.74 -20.94 10.92
C GLY A 68 -5.23 -21.23 10.82
N ALA A 69 -5.57 -22.27 10.05
CA ALA A 69 -6.94 -22.73 9.90
C ALA A 69 -7.64 -22.96 11.25
N ARG A 70 -8.89 -22.52 11.34
CA ARG A 70 -9.68 -22.55 12.58
C ARG A 70 -11.08 -23.09 12.31
N TYR A 71 -11.76 -23.49 13.36
CA TYR A 71 -13.21 -23.63 13.33
C TYR A 71 -13.86 -22.25 13.11
N ALA A 72 -15.16 -22.24 12.79
CA ALA A 72 -15.90 -21.02 12.51
C ALA A 72 -15.78 -20.01 13.66
N TRP A 73 -15.76 -18.71 13.35
CA TRP A 73 -15.34 -17.68 14.32
C TRP A 73 -16.47 -17.07 15.15
N GLN A 74 -17.70 -17.07 14.65
CA GLN A 74 -18.84 -16.49 15.36
C GLN A 74 -19.40 -17.47 16.39
N SER A 75 -19.71 -16.93 17.58
CA SER A 75 -20.01 -17.67 18.82
C SER A 75 -21.05 -18.79 18.68
N ASP A 76 -22.01 -18.66 17.77
CA ASP A 76 -23.18 -19.52 17.66
C ASP A 76 -23.45 -20.03 16.23
N ILE A 77 -22.56 -19.83 15.27
CA ILE A 77 -22.80 -20.21 13.87
C ILE A 77 -23.19 -21.69 13.68
N TYR A 78 -22.52 -22.61 14.37
CA TYR A 78 -22.85 -24.04 14.30
C TYR A 78 -24.21 -24.34 14.95
N ASP A 79 -24.52 -23.67 16.07
CA ASP A 79 -25.78 -23.86 16.78
C ASP A 79 -26.96 -23.27 16.00
N LYS A 80 -26.79 -22.07 15.43
CA LYS A 80 -27.79 -21.42 14.56
C LYS A 80 -28.10 -22.27 13.33
N ILE A 81 -27.08 -22.81 12.65
CA ILE A 81 -27.30 -23.73 11.51
C ILE A 81 -28.05 -24.98 11.99
N HIS A 82 -27.62 -25.59 13.09
CA HIS A 82 -28.26 -26.79 13.63
C HIS A 82 -29.74 -26.55 13.94
N ASP A 83 -30.04 -25.47 14.65
CA ASP A 83 -31.37 -25.15 15.14
C ASP A 83 -32.33 -24.78 14.01
N VAL A 84 -31.88 -23.98 13.03
CA VAL A 84 -32.70 -23.60 11.86
C VAL A 84 -33.08 -24.83 11.04
N PHE A 85 -32.10 -25.69 10.71
CA PHE A 85 -32.39 -26.91 9.95
C PHE A 85 -33.18 -27.94 10.76
N GLY A 86 -32.99 -27.99 12.09
CA GLY A 86 -33.79 -28.77 13.02
C GLY A 86 -35.27 -28.38 12.99
N ALA A 87 -35.58 -27.11 13.24
CA ALA A 87 -36.95 -26.59 13.24
C ALA A 87 -37.62 -26.70 11.85
N ALA A 88 -36.86 -26.50 10.78
CA ALA A 88 -37.36 -26.69 9.42
C ALA A 88 -37.70 -28.17 9.14
N ALA A 89 -36.93 -29.13 9.65
CA ALA A 89 -37.25 -30.55 9.51
C ALA A 89 -38.52 -30.95 10.26
N GLU A 90 -38.69 -30.46 11.50
CA GLU A 90 -39.87 -30.74 12.34
C GLU A 90 -41.18 -30.24 11.72
N SER A 91 -41.11 -29.19 10.89
CA SER A 91 -42.25 -28.57 10.23
C SER A 91 -42.42 -28.98 8.76
N ASP A 92 -41.71 -30.02 8.29
CA ASP A 92 -41.66 -30.46 6.88
C ASP A 92 -41.34 -29.31 5.91
N ASN A 93 -40.44 -28.41 6.31
CA ASN A 93 -40.07 -27.21 5.57
C ASN A 93 -38.73 -27.32 4.82
N LEU A 94 -38.11 -28.49 4.75
CA LEU A 94 -36.87 -28.70 4.01
C LEU A 94 -37.13 -29.15 2.57
N THR A 95 -36.37 -28.63 1.61
CA THR A 95 -36.29 -29.24 0.27
C THR A 95 -35.48 -30.55 0.33
N ALA A 96 -35.39 -31.29 -0.78
CA ALA A 96 -34.51 -32.45 -0.87
C ALA A 96 -33.02 -32.08 -0.61
N LEU A 97 -32.57 -30.94 -1.13
CA LEU A 97 -31.23 -30.42 -0.87
C LEU A 97 -31.06 -30.01 0.59
N GLY A 98 -32.05 -29.34 1.18
CA GLY A 98 -32.04 -28.96 2.60
C GLY A 98 -31.99 -30.16 3.54
N ALA A 99 -32.72 -31.24 3.22
CA ALA A 99 -32.67 -32.49 3.97
C ALA A 99 -31.29 -33.16 3.88
N SER A 100 -30.68 -33.19 2.68
CA SER A 100 -29.31 -33.70 2.47
C SER A 100 -28.25 -32.86 3.20
N PHE A 101 -28.38 -31.53 3.19
CA PHE A 101 -27.52 -30.64 3.99
C PHE A 101 -27.64 -30.98 5.47
N LYS A 102 -28.86 -31.08 6.00
CA LYS A 102 -29.10 -31.38 7.42
C LYS A 102 -28.48 -32.71 7.82
N GLU A 103 -28.69 -33.77 7.05
CA GLU A 103 -28.14 -35.10 7.37
C GLU A 103 -26.61 -35.07 7.50
N ARG A 104 -25.91 -34.42 6.56
CA ARG A 104 -24.46 -34.22 6.63
C ARG A 104 -24.07 -33.39 7.85
N PHE A 105 -24.80 -32.30 8.11
CA PHE A 105 -24.49 -31.38 9.20
C PHE A 105 -24.73 -31.99 10.59
N ASP A 106 -25.81 -32.77 10.77
CA ASP A 106 -26.09 -33.50 12.01
C ASP A 106 -24.96 -34.46 12.36
N GLY A 107 -24.34 -35.10 11.35
CA GLY A 107 -23.17 -35.95 11.53
C GLY A 107 -21.92 -35.18 11.96
N LEU A 108 -21.72 -33.96 11.44
CA LEU A 108 -20.59 -33.10 11.76
C LEU A 108 -20.74 -32.42 13.13
N TYR A 109 -21.97 -31.99 13.47
CA TYR A 109 -22.29 -31.10 14.57
C TYR A 109 -21.66 -31.50 15.92
N PRO A 110 -21.67 -32.78 16.36
CA PRO A 110 -21.03 -33.18 17.61
C PRO A 110 -19.52 -32.90 17.70
N SER A 111 -18.82 -32.81 16.56
CA SER A 111 -17.38 -32.56 16.49
C SER A 111 -17.01 -31.07 16.42
N VAL A 112 -17.94 -30.23 15.98
CA VAL A 112 -17.72 -28.78 15.81
C VAL A 112 -18.39 -27.95 16.91
N ARG A 113 -19.44 -28.46 17.56
CA ARG A 113 -20.05 -27.80 18.72
C ARG A 113 -19.00 -27.60 19.82
N TYR A 114 -19.00 -26.41 20.41
CA TYR A 114 -18.00 -25.97 21.40
C TYR A 114 -16.56 -25.79 20.90
N ARG A 115 -16.33 -25.76 19.58
CA ARG A 115 -15.00 -25.51 18.99
C ARG A 115 -14.87 -24.14 18.33
N VAL A 116 -15.88 -23.29 18.44
CA VAL A 116 -15.91 -21.97 17.79
C VAL A 116 -14.65 -21.17 18.09
N GLY A 117 -13.98 -20.71 17.03
CA GLY A 117 -12.76 -19.90 17.10
C GLY A 117 -11.48 -20.67 17.45
N ASP A 118 -11.56 -21.96 17.78
CA ASP A 118 -10.38 -22.78 18.07
C ASP A 118 -9.50 -22.95 16.82
N LEU A 119 -8.18 -22.98 17.04
CA LEU A 119 -7.27 -23.48 16.01
C LEU A 119 -7.59 -24.96 15.73
N SER A 120 -7.71 -25.34 14.46
CA SER A 120 -7.94 -26.73 14.08
C SER A 120 -6.64 -27.53 14.09
N ARG A 121 -6.75 -28.87 14.02
CA ARG A 121 -5.59 -29.74 13.84
C ARG A 121 -4.86 -29.45 12.52
N LYS A 122 -5.62 -29.25 11.44
CA LYS A 122 -5.08 -28.83 10.14
C LYS A 122 -4.36 -27.49 10.24
N GLY A 123 -4.91 -26.51 10.96
CA GLY A 123 -4.25 -25.22 11.20
C GLY A 123 -2.94 -25.35 11.98
N TRP A 124 -2.90 -26.23 12.99
CA TRP A 124 -1.68 -26.55 13.72
C TRP A 124 -0.61 -27.23 12.84
N GLN A 125 -1.01 -28.14 11.95
CA GLN A 125 -0.10 -28.78 10.99
C GLN A 125 0.40 -27.78 9.95
N GLN A 126 -0.51 -26.98 9.39
CA GLN A 126 -0.21 -25.93 8.42
C GLN A 126 0.92 -25.01 8.89
N GLN A 127 0.87 -24.55 10.14
CA GLN A 127 1.90 -23.66 10.69
C GLN A 127 3.28 -24.33 10.81
N GLN A 128 3.34 -25.63 11.12
CA GLN A 128 4.60 -26.37 11.14
C GLN A 128 5.18 -26.55 9.74
N GLU A 129 4.33 -26.79 8.74
CA GLU A 129 4.77 -26.91 7.35
C GLU A 129 5.26 -25.56 6.81
N LEU A 130 4.57 -24.46 7.11
CA LEU A 130 5.02 -23.10 6.77
C LEU A 130 6.38 -22.78 7.41
N ALA A 131 6.58 -23.15 8.69
CA ALA A 131 7.86 -23.02 9.38
C ALA A 131 8.96 -23.87 8.72
N GLY A 132 8.64 -25.13 8.39
CA GLY A 132 9.54 -26.03 7.67
C GLY A 132 9.99 -25.46 6.32
N ARG A 133 9.06 -24.88 5.56
CA ARG A 133 9.36 -24.19 4.30
C ARG A 133 10.26 -22.97 4.51
N MET A 134 9.99 -22.14 5.50
CA MET A 134 10.85 -20.99 5.84
C MET A 134 12.28 -21.44 6.13
N TYR A 135 12.45 -22.48 6.95
CA TYR A 135 13.76 -23.04 7.26
C TYR A 135 14.45 -23.61 6.03
N ALA A 136 13.73 -24.38 5.21
CA ALA A 136 14.27 -24.99 3.98
C ALA A 136 14.72 -23.94 2.96
N ASN A 137 13.98 -22.83 2.83
CA ASN A 137 14.33 -21.73 1.93
C ASN A 137 15.53 -20.92 2.44
N PHE A 138 15.67 -20.78 3.76
CA PHE A 138 16.66 -19.89 4.38
C PHE A 138 17.50 -20.55 5.49
N PRO A 139 18.14 -21.70 5.27
CA PRO A 139 18.84 -22.42 6.33
C PRO A 139 20.00 -21.62 6.94
N LYS A 140 20.59 -20.67 6.19
CA LYS A 140 21.67 -19.79 6.67
C LYS A 140 21.20 -18.74 7.70
N VAL A 141 19.92 -18.36 7.68
CA VAL A 141 19.31 -17.49 8.69
C VAL A 141 19.30 -18.20 10.04
N PHE A 142 19.01 -19.49 10.02
CA PHE A 142 18.90 -20.37 11.20
C PHE A 142 20.21 -21.10 11.52
N GLY A 143 21.35 -20.52 11.12
CA GLY A 143 22.66 -21.11 11.39
C GLY A 143 23.06 -21.04 12.87
N LYS A 144 24.31 -21.40 13.16
CA LYS A 144 24.87 -21.35 14.52
C LYS A 144 24.61 -19.97 15.17
N ASP A 145 24.18 -20.01 16.43
CA ASP A 145 23.92 -18.84 17.29
C ASP A 145 22.73 -17.97 16.81
N ALA A 146 21.88 -18.48 15.90
CA ALA A 146 20.65 -17.80 15.52
C ALA A 146 19.62 -17.82 16.66
N ALA A 147 18.99 -16.67 16.89
CA ALA A 147 17.95 -16.51 17.89
C ALA A 147 16.62 -16.13 17.24
N VAL A 148 15.56 -16.88 17.55
CA VAL A 148 14.20 -16.62 17.09
C VAL A 148 13.41 -16.01 18.23
N ARG A 149 12.79 -14.86 17.98
CA ARG A 149 11.86 -14.23 18.92
C ARG A 149 10.47 -14.26 18.31
N ALA A 150 9.46 -14.68 19.08
CA ALA A 150 8.10 -14.80 18.61
C ALA A 150 7.12 -14.13 19.57
N TRP A 151 6.20 -13.34 19.03
CA TRP A 151 5.15 -12.67 19.78
C TRP A 151 3.80 -12.73 19.07
N THR A 152 2.75 -12.73 19.87
CA THR A 152 1.37 -12.93 19.42
C THR A 152 0.41 -12.00 20.16
N SER A 153 -0.76 -11.77 19.55
CA SER A 153 -1.91 -11.20 20.24
C SER A 153 -2.34 -12.09 21.42
N THR A 154 -3.25 -11.57 22.26
CA THR A 154 -3.81 -12.33 23.40
C THR A 154 -4.86 -13.37 22.99
N SER A 155 -5.11 -13.53 21.69
CA SER A 155 -6.03 -14.54 21.17
C SER A 155 -5.42 -15.95 21.30
N THR A 156 -6.16 -16.88 21.92
CA THR A 156 -5.71 -18.26 22.13
C THR A 156 -5.35 -18.97 20.83
N ARG A 157 -6.10 -18.75 19.74
CA ARG A 157 -5.77 -19.32 18.42
C ARG A 157 -4.46 -18.78 17.85
N CYS A 158 -4.12 -17.52 18.11
CA CYS A 158 -2.85 -16.94 17.68
C CYS A 158 -1.69 -17.45 18.53
N VAL A 159 -1.89 -17.64 19.84
CA VAL A 159 -0.91 -18.30 20.73
C VAL A 159 -0.62 -19.72 20.26
N MET A 160 -1.66 -20.51 19.95
CA MET A 160 -1.50 -21.86 19.42
C MET A 160 -0.84 -21.88 18.03
N THR A 161 -1.12 -20.89 17.19
CA THR A 161 -0.47 -20.71 15.87
C THR A 161 1.02 -20.45 16.03
N MET A 162 1.39 -19.47 16.87
CA MET A 162 2.79 -19.13 17.17
C MET A 162 3.54 -20.36 17.66
N SER A 163 2.98 -21.06 18.64
CA SER A 163 3.60 -22.25 19.21
C SER A 163 3.76 -23.37 18.18
N ALA A 164 2.75 -23.61 17.33
CA ALA A 164 2.85 -24.57 16.24
C ALA A 164 3.98 -24.22 15.25
N PHE A 165 4.11 -22.95 14.87
CA PHE A 165 5.17 -22.48 13.99
C PHE A 165 6.56 -22.67 14.62
N CYS A 166 6.73 -22.27 15.88
CA CYS A 166 7.96 -22.44 16.64
C CYS A 166 8.35 -23.93 16.81
N LEU A 167 7.38 -24.80 17.05
CA LEU A 167 7.59 -26.26 17.06
C LEU A 167 8.04 -26.78 15.68
N GLY A 168 7.48 -26.23 14.60
CA GLY A 168 7.92 -26.53 13.23
C GLY A 168 9.39 -26.19 12.99
N LEU A 169 9.85 -25.02 13.45
CA LEU A 169 11.26 -24.64 13.41
C LEU A 169 12.14 -25.57 14.25
N LYS A 170 11.71 -25.91 15.47
CA LYS A 170 12.41 -26.86 16.34
C LYS A 170 12.50 -28.26 15.75
N ALA A 171 11.52 -28.68 14.96
CA ALA A 171 11.55 -29.97 14.26
C ALA A 171 12.63 -29.99 13.17
N GLN A 172 12.96 -28.84 12.57
CA GLN A 172 14.06 -28.72 11.61
C GLN A 172 15.43 -28.61 12.30
N ASP A 173 15.49 -27.85 13.41
CA ASP A 173 16.70 -27.73 14.23
C ASP A 173 16.36 -27.57 15.72
N ALA A 174 16.52 -28.67 16.46
CA ALA A 174 16.22 -28.74 17.88
C ALA A 174 17.09 -27.78 18.74
N LYS A 175 18.23 -27.32 18.21
CA LYS A 175 19.18 -26.45 18.92
C LYS A 175 18.88 -24.96 18.77
N LEU A 176 17.96 -24.56 17.90
CA LEU A 176 17.59 -23.15 17.73
C LEU A 176 17.18 -22.53 19.05
N ASP A 177 17.71 -21.35 19.37
CA ASP A 177 17.22 -20.59 20.51
C ASP A 177 15.91 -19.92 20.11
N ILE A 178 14.81 -20.26 20.79
CA ILE A 178 13.48 -19.72 20.50
C ILE A 178 12.87 -19.18 21.79
N PHE A 179 12.52 -17.91 21.77
CA PHE A 179 11.78 -17.24 22.83
C PHE A 179 10.38 -16.88 22.34
N GLU A 180 9.36 -17.44 23.00
CA GLU A 180 7.94 -17.18 22.76
C GLU A 180 7.38 -16.29 23.87
N ASN A 181 6.63 -15.26 23.50
CA ASN A 181 5.96 -14.38 24.47
C ASN A 181 4.62 -13.86 23.95
N PHE A 182 3.73 -13.46 24.85
CA PHE A 182 2.46 -12.83 24.50
C PHE A 182 2.08 -11.82 25.57
N GLY A 183 1.31 -10.81 25.19
CA GLY A 183 0.87 -9.79 26.14
C GLY A 183 0.57 -8.45 25.48
N VAL A 184 -0.08 -7.58 26.25
CA VAL A 184 -0.51 -6.26 25.78
C VAL A 184 0.66 -5.36 25.36
N SER A 185 1.86 -5.60 25.89
CA SER A 185 3.10 -4.88 25.51
C SER A 185 3.52 -5.08 24.06
N PHE A 186 3.06 -6.15 23.40
CA PHE A 186 3.38 -6.44 21.99
C PHE A 186 2.31 -5.97 21.03
N LEU A 187 1.13 -5.55 21.51
CA LEU A 187 0.02 -5.16 20.65
C LEU A 187 0.33 -3.98 19.71
N PRO A 188 1.21 -3.00 20.01
CA PRO A 188 1.58 -1.98 19.01
C PRO A 188 2.12 -2.59 17.70
N ALA A 189 2.87 -3.68 17.79
CA ALA A 189 3.48 -4.37 16.66
C ALA A 189 2.63 -5.54 16.11
N ILE A 190 1.43 -5.76 16.66
CA ILE A 190 0.56 -6.88 16.26
C ILE A 190 -0.84 -6.41 15.92
N LEU A 191 -1.49 -5.66 16.81
CA LEU A 191 -2.86 -5.15 16.69
C LEU A 191 -2.92 -3.67 17.11
N PRO A 192 -2.32 -2.74 16.36
CA PRO A 192 -2.16 -1.34 16.78
C PRO A 192 -3.49 -0.64 17.06
N LEU A 193 -4.55 -0.97 16.31
CA LEU A 193 -5.86 -0.35 16.44
C LEU A 193 -6.86 -1.12 17.33
N ASP A 194 -6.46 -2.25 17.91
CA ASP A 194 -7.33 -3.04 18.76
C ASP A 194 -7.68 -2.29 20.05
N GLY A 195 -8.95 -2.35 20.48
CA GLY A 195 -9.41 -1.66 21.68
C GLY A 195 -8.75 -2.13 22.99
N LYS A 196 -8.11 -3.29 22.99
CA LYS A 196 -7.32 -3.81 24.13
C LYS A 196 -5.87 -3.33 24.11
N ASN A 197 -5.41 -2.66 23.05
CA ASN A 197 -4.06 -2.11 22.98
C ASN A 197 -3.98 -0.83 23.84
N PRO A 198 -3.25 -0.83 24.99
CA PRO A 198 -3.16 0.35 25.83
C PRO A 198 -2.30 1.49 25.21
N PHE A 199 -1.62 1.20 24.10
CA PHE A 199 -0.83 2.17 23.32
C PHE A 199 -1.52 2.55 22.01
N ARG A 200 -2.81 2.22 21.84
CA ARG A 200 -3.57 2.58 20.64
C ARG A 200 -3.51 4.09 20.43
N ASN A 201 -3.13 4.49 19.23
CA ASN A 201 -3.14 5.88 18.78
C ASN A 201 -4.11 6.01 17.60
N ASP A 202 -5.18 6.77 17.79
CA ASP A 202 -6.17 7.05 16.73
C ASP A 202 -5.80 8.29 15.88
N ASN A 203 -4.68 8.97 16.19
CA ASN A 203 -4.16 10.11 15.44
C ASN A 203 -3.33 9.64 14.23
N TYR A 204 -4.01 9.04 13.26
CA TYR A 204 -3.45 8.69 11.95
C TYR A 204 -4.36 9.23 10.84
N LEU A 205 -3.80 9.44 9.65
CA LEU A 205 -4.58 9.88 8.50
C LEU A 205 -5.60 8.80 8.12
N ARG A 206 -6.88 9.16 8.11
CA ARG A 206 -7.94 8.30 7.58
C ARG A 206 -8.10 8.54 6.09
N THR A 207 -8.40 7.49 5.36
CA THR A 207 -8.68 7.59 3.92
C THR A 207 -10.17 7.35 3.67
N PRO A 208 -10.93 8.33 3.16
CA PRO A 208 -12.33 8.07 2.80
C PRO A 208 -12.41 7.07 1.64
N LEU A 209 -13.52 6.32 1.57
CA LEU A 209 -13.86 5.57 0.35
C LEU A 209 -14.21 6.55 -0.76
N ARG A 210 -13.79 6.26 -2.00
CA ARG A 210 -14.11 7.10 -3.17
C ARG A 210 -15.50 6.84 -3.76
N PHE A 211 -16.21 5.85 -3.22
CA PHE A 211 -17.58 5.52 -3.56
C PHE A 211 -18.50 5.70 -2.35
N GLY A 212 -19.77 6.04 -2.63
CA GLY A 212 -20.82 6.19 -1.62
C GLY A 212 -21.76 4.99 -1.51
N GLU A 213 -21.55 3.92 -2.29
CA GLU A 213 -22.36 2.70 -2.23
C GLU A 213 -22.20 2.03 -0.87
N THR A 214 -23.32 1.74 -0.20
CA THR A 214 -23.30 1.03 1.09
C THR A 214 -23.17 -0.47 0.90
N TRP A 215 -22.76 -1.17 1.94
CA TRP A 215 -22.69 -2.63 1.93
C TRP A 215 -24.03 -3.28 1.62
N GLU A 216 -25.14 -2.78 2.16
CA GLU A 216 -26.49 -3.30 1.89
C GLU A 216 -26.88 -3.14 0.42
N GLN A 217 -26.52 -2.01 -0.19
CA GLN A 217 -26.76 -1.76 -1.62
C GLN A 217 -25.96 -2.72 -2.49
N TYR A 218 -24.68 -2.92 -2.17
CA TYR A 218 -23.80 -3.84 -2.87
C TYR A 218 -24.30 -5.29 -2.76
N VAL A 219 -24.71 -5.73 -1.56
CA VAL A 219 -25.31 -7.06 -1.33
C VAL A 219 -26.55 -7.26 -2.21
N GLU A 220 -27.52 -6.34 -2.14
CA GLU A 220 -28.82 -6.50 -2.81
C GLU A 220 -28.70 -6.55 -4.34
N ARG A 221 -27.72 -5.82 -4.93
CA ARG A 221 -27.48 -5.89 -6.39
C ARG A 221 -26.64 -7.10 -6.82
N THR A 222 -25.86 -7.68 -5.92
CA THR A 222 -24.83 -8.68 -6.26
C THR A 222 -25.31 -10.11 -6.02
N VAL A 223 -26.05 -10.37 -4.93
CA VAL A 223 -26.42 -11.74 -4.51
C VAL A 223 -27.93 -11.88 -4.37
N ASP A 224 -28.53 -12.81 -5.14
CA ASP A 224 -29.90 -13.27 -4.88
C ASP A 224 -29.91 -14.29 -3.73
N TRP A 225 -29.72 -13.79 -2.51
CA TRP A 225 -29.68 -14.62 -1.30
C TRP A 225 -31.04 -15.29 -1.02
N ARG A 226 -32.14 -14.76 -1.56
CA ARG A 226 -33.48 -15.36 -1.45
C ARG A 226 -33.56 -16.66 -2.26
N ALA A 227 -32.96 -16.71 -3.45
CA ALA A 227 -32.86 -17.93 -4.24
C ALA A 227 -32.03 -19.02 -3.54
N ILE A 228 -30.99 -18.64 -2.79
CA ILE A 228 -30.18 -19.57 -1.98
C ILE A 228 -31.03 -20.21 -0.89
N LEU A 229 -31.78 -19.41 -0.12
CA LEU A 229 -32.68 -19.93 0.91
C LEU A 229 -33.80 -20.79 0.32
N GLY A 230 -34.38 -20.37 -0.82
CA GLY A 230 -35.44 -21.12 -1.52
C GLY A 230 -34.99 -22.49 -2.06
N ARG A 231 -33.68 -22.71 -2.21
CA ARG A 231 -33.12 -24.02 -2.52
C ARG A 231 -33.05 -24.96 -1.33
N LEU A 232 -32.99 -24.43 -0.11
CA LEU A 232 -32.85 -25.19 1.14
C LEU A 232 -34.19 -25.41 1.85
N PHE A 233 -35.11 -24.44 1.74
CA PHE A 233 -36.39 -24.44 2.44
C PHE A 233 -37.58 -24.27 1.49
N LYS A 234 -38.70 -24.97 1.77
CA LYS A 234 -39.94 -24.83 0.98
C LYS A 234 -40.59 -23.46 1.18
N GLU A 235 -40.60 -22.99 2.42
CA GLU A 235 -41.02 -21.66 2.87
C GLU A 235 -39.82 -20.99 3.57
N PRO A 236 -38.91 -20.32 2.85
CA PRO A 236 -37.65 -19.82 3.42
C PRO A 236 -37.86 -18.85 4.58
N PHE A 237 -38.82 -17.93 4.46
CA PHE A 237 -39.07 -16.92 5.49
C PHE A 237 -39.80 -17.44 6.75
N LYS A 238 -40.21 -18.72 6.73
CA LYS A 238 -40.67 -19.43 7.92
C LYS A 238 -39.50 -20.10 8.67
N ALA A 239 -38.41 -20.41 7.98
CA ALA A 239 -37.20 -20.96 8.58
C ALA A 239 -36.31 -19.85 9.15
N VAL A 240 -36.14 -18.75 8.40
CA VAL A 240 -35.32 -17.59 8.80
C VAL A 240 -36.08 -16.30 8.43
N PRO A 241 -36.33 -15.36 9.37
CA PRO A 241 -36.96 -14.10 9.04
C PRO A 241 -36.24 -13.37 7.90
N GLU A 242 -36.98 -12.70 7.00
CA GLU A 242 -36.37 -12.02 5.85
C GLU A 242 -35.28 -11.02 6.26
N THR A 243 -35.46 -10.34 7.40
CA THR A 243 -34.48 -9.40 7.98
C THR A 243 -33.18 -10.05 8.45
N GLU A 244 -33.16 -11.35 8.70
CA GLU A 244 -31.97 -12.15 9.08
C GLU A 244 -31.47 -13.02 7.90
N GLY A 245 -32.14 -12.95 6.75
CA GLY A 245 -31.92 -13.90 5.66
C GLY A 245 -30.51 -13.80 5.06
N TRP A 246 -30.02 -12.59 4.86
CA TRP A 246 -28.65 -12.36 4.41
C TRP A 246 -27.61 -12.87 5.43
N ASP A 247 -27.76 -12.54 6.71
CA ASP A 247 -26.82 -12.98 7.75
C ASP A 247 -26.72 -14.50 7.81
N PHE A 248 -27.85 -15.20 7.65
CA PHE A 248 -27.87 -16.66 7.59
C PHE A 248 -27.19 -17.22 6.33
N VAL A 249 -27.38 -16.59 5.16
CA VAL A 249 -26.66 -16.97 3.93
C VAL A 249 -25.15 -16.72 4.07
N SER A 250 -24.76 -15.60 4.65
CA SER A 250 -23.36 -15.28 4.97
C SER A 250 -22.75 -16.33 5.91
N TYR A 251 -23.50 -16.77 6.94
CA TYR A 251 -23.08 -17.88 7.80
C TYR A 251 -22.88 -19.17 7.02
N LEU A 252 -23.81 -19.55 6.16
CA LEU A 252 -23.67 -20.75 5.33
C LEU A 252 -22.44 -20.66 4.41
N TYR A 253 -22.15 -19.49 3.86
CA TYR A 253 -20.99 -19.26 2.99
C TYR A 253 -19.67 -19.44 3.74
N PHE A 254 -19.45 -18.73 4.85
CA PHE A 254 -18.22 -18.86 5.66
C PHE A 254 -18.10 -20.25 6.30
N PHE A 255 -19.22 -20.84 6.74
CA PHE A 255 -19.24 -22.22 7.22
C PHE A 255 -18.76 -23.18 6.13
N ALA A 256 -19.34 -23.12 4.92
CA ALA A 256 -18.98 -24.01 3.83
C ALA A 256 -17.53 -23.81 3.37
N GLY A 257 -17.07 -22.55 3.25
CA GLY A 257 -15.69 -22.21 2.89
C GLY A 257 -14.65 -22.69 3.91
N GLY A 258 -15.00 -22.68 5.20
CA GLY A 258 -14.12 -23.11 6.30
C GLY A 258 -13.96 -24.63 6.46
N MET A 259 -14.68 -25.46 5.71
CA MET A 259 -14.65 -26.92 5.87
C MET A 259 -13.28 -27.53 5.54
N ASP A 260 -12.57 -26.98 4.57
CA ASP A 260 -11.20 -27.41 4.24
C ASP A 260 -10.25 -27.22 5.42
N GLY A 261 -10.55 -26.26 6.29
CA GLY A 261 -9.79 -25.94 7.49
C GLY A 261 -9.97 -26.90 8.66
N ILE A 262 -10.87 -27.88 8.61
CA ILE A 262 -11.11 -28.84 9.72
C ILE A 262 -10.99 -30.30 9.27
N ASP A 263 -10.96 -31.25 10.23
CA ASP A 263 -10.79 -32.68 9.97
C ASP A 263 -12.10 -33.34 9.46
N THR A 264 -12.53 -32.98 8.24
CA THR A 264 -13.71 -33.54 7.57
C THR A 264 -13.49 -33.67 6.06
N ASP A 265 -14.16 -34.64 5.45
CA ASP A 265 -14.29 -34.80 3.98
C ASP A 265 -15.69 -34.37 3.48
N LEU A 266 -16.53 -33.85 4.38
CA LEU A 266 -17.87 -33.37 4.03
C LEU A 266 -17.78 -32.07 3.23
N ASN A 267 -18.51 -32.00 2.13
CA ASN A 267 -18.68 -30.80 1.33
C ASN A 267 -20.02 -30.14 1.70
N PHE A 268 -20.03 -28.81 1.82
CA PHE A 268 -21.24 -28.01 2.01
C PHE A 268 -21.37 -26.85 1.02
N THR A 269 -20.41 -26.71 0.08
CA THR A 269 -20.42 -25.66 -0.96
C THR A 269 -21.40 -25.97 -2.09
N ASP A 270 -21.93 -27.20 -2.16
CA ASP A 270 -22.91 -27.66 -3.15
C ASP A 270 -24.30 -27.00 -3.01
N ILE A 271 -24.51 -26.24 -1.94
CA ILE A 271 -25.73 -25.44 -1.76
C ILE A 271 -25.74 -24.17 -2.62
N PHE A 272 -24.60 -23.77 -3.17
CA PHE A 272 -24.44 -22.57 -4.01
C PHE A 272 -24.21 -22.94 -5.48
N THR A 273 -24.69 -22.13 -6.41
CA THR A 273 -24.25 -22.22 -7.82
C THR A 273 -22.85 -21.62 -7.98
N PRO A 274 -22.12 -21.93 -9.08
CA PRO A 274 -20.85 -21.27 -9.37
C PRO A 274 -20.95 -19.75 -9.41
N GLU A 275 -22.01 -19.21 -10.02
CA GLU A 275 -22.25 -17.77 -10.13
C GLU A 275 -22.50 -17.13 -8.77
N GLU A 276 -23.21 -17.83 -7.88
CA GLU A 276 -23.47 -17.36 -6.52
C GLU A 276 -22.22 -17.39 -5.65
N ARG A 277 -21.33 -18.37 -5.82
CA ARG A 277 -20.04 -18.38 -5.12
C ARG A 277 -19.20 -17.18 -5.52
N VAL A 278 -19.17 -16.85 -6.82
CA VAL A 278 -18.51 -15.62 -7.30
C VAL A 278 -19.16 -14.38 -6.70
N ALA A 279 -20.49 -14.32 -6.67
CA ALA A 279 -21.22 -13.18 -6.12
C ALA A 279 -20.97 -13.00 -4.60
N LEU A 280 -20.99 -14.08 -3.82
CA LEU A 280 -20.70 -14.08 -2.39
C LEU A 280 -19.24 -13.67 -2.12
N TRP A 281 -18.30 -14.17 -2.92
CA TRP A 281 -16.89 -13.77 -2.84
C TRP A 281 -16.71 -12.26 -3.10
N LYS A 282 -17.38 -11.70 -4.12
CA LYS A 282 -17.34 -10.25 -4.37
C LYS A 282 -17.85 -9.43 -3.18
N VAL A 283 -18.91 -9.89 -2.52
CA VAL A 283 -19.44 -9.24 -1.32
C VAL A 283 -18.45 -9.30 -0.15
N ASP A 284 -17.75 -10.43 0.01
CA ASP A 284 -16.69 -10.59 1.02
C ASP A 284 -15.55 -9.59 0.76
N ASP A 285 -15.03 -9.54 -0.47
CA ASP A 285 -13.99 -8.59 -0.90
C ASP A 285 -14.43 -7.13 -0.66
N PHE A 286 -15.66 -6.77 -1.03
CA PHE A 286 -16.23 -5.44 -0.75
C PHE A 286 -16.23 -5.13 0.75
N GLN A 287 -16.74 -6.04 1.57
CA GLN A 287 -16.87 -5.83 3.01
C GLN A 287 -15.51 -5.62 3.67
N PHE A 288 -14.52 -6.46 3.35
CA PHE A 288 -13.19 -6.35 3.90
C PHE A 288 -12.48 -5.07 3.44
N TYR A 289 -12.59 -4.72 2.15
CA TYR A 289 -12.01 -3.47 1.63
C TYR A 289 -12.64 -2.24 2.32
N ALA A 290 -13.97 -2.15 2.33
CA ALA A 290 -14.70 -1.02 2.91
C ALA A 290 -14.39 -0.82 4.41
N ASN A 291 -14.12 -1.91 5.14
CA ASN A 291 -13.73 -1.86 6.55
C ASN A 291 -12.25 -1.53 6.77
N ALA A 292 -11.34 -2.07 5.95
CA ALA A 292 -9.90 -1.93 6.13
C ALA A 292 -9.38 -0.60 5.57
N TRP A 293 -9.82 -0.21 4.37
CA TRP A 293 -9.31 0.95 3.64
C TRP A 293 -9.37 2.24 4.45
N PRO A 294 -10.43 2.57 5.21
CA PRO A 294 -10.44 3.83 5.94
C PRO A 294 -9.42 3.97 7.06
N THR A 295 -8.86 2.84 7.52
CA THR A 295 -7.98 2.79 8.68
C THR A 295 -6.61 2.20 8.39
N HIS A 296 -6.30 1.84 7.15
CA HIS A 296 -5.07 1.12 6.79
C HIS A 296 -3.78 1.84 7.24
N LEU A 297 -3.72 3.17 7.20
CA LEU A 297 -2.54 3.92 7.66
C LEU A 297 -2.32 3.84 9.19
N GLY A 298 -3.34 3.46 9.96
CA GLY A 298 -3.21 3.22 11.40
C GLY A 298 -2.37 1.98 11.75
N TYR A 299 -1.96 1.19 10.75
CA TYR A 299 -1.11 0.02 10.91
C TYR A 299 0.40 0.29 10.71
N GLN A 300 0.76 1.56 10.46
CA GLN A 300 2.15 2.03 10.44
C GLN A 300 3.02 1.58 11.64
N PRO A 301 2.51 1.48 12.89
CA PRO A 301 3.33 0.99 14.02
C PRO A 301 3.92 -0.41 13.81
N ILE A 302 3.31 -1.26 12.99
CA ILE A 302 3.87 -2.57 12.63
C ILE A 302 5.09 -2.39 11.72
N VAL A 303 5.02 -1.46 10.76
CA VAL A 303 6.12 -1.13 9.86
C VAL A 303 7.30 -0.53 10.65
N GLU A 304 7.00 0.35 11.61
CA GLU A 304 8.00 0.93 12.51
C GLU A 304 8.70 -0.14 13.35
N ASP A 305 7.98 -1.11 13.91
CA ASP A 305 8.59 -2.23 14.63
C ASP A 305 9.40 -3.15 13.70
N ILE A 306 8.96 -3.41 12.46
CA ILE A 306 9.77 -4.14 11.46
C ILE A 306 11.12 -3.42 11.23
N ILE A 307 11.08 -2.10 11.04
CA ILE A 307 12.27 -1.27 10.83
C ILE A 307 13.19 -1.31 12.04
N ALA A 308 12.65 -1.03 13.23
CA ALA A 308 13.44 -0.96 14.47
C ALA A 308 14.14 -2.29 14.77
N ARG A 309 13.45 -3.41 14.60
CA ARG A 309 14.00 -4.76 14.85
C ARG A 309 15.02 -5.16 13.80
N ALA A 310 14.78 -4.84 12.53
CA ALA A 310 15.75 -5.09 11.48
C ALA A 310 17.05 -4.31 11.73
N ASP A 311 16.95 -3.01 12.06
CA ASP A 311 18.12 -2.18 12.36
C ASP A 311 18.86 -2.68 13.62
N GLU A 312 18.15 -3.11 14.67
CA GLU A 312 18.75 -3.77 15.86
C GLU A 312 19.60 -5.00 15.44
N ARG A 313 19.02 -5.91 14.65
CA ARG A 313 19.70 -7.13 14.18
C ARG A 313 20.87 -6.83 13.25
N ILE A 314 20.72 -5.86 12.36
CA ILE A 314 21.77 -5.40 11.44
C ILE A 314 22.96 -4.86 12.25
N ALA A 315 22.71 -3.96 13.20
CA ALA A 315 23.73 -3.35 14.04
C ALA A 315 24.44 -4.37 14.94
N GLY A 316 23.69 -5.32 15.52
CA GLY A 316 24.23 -6.41 16.33
C GLY A 316 24.95 -7.51 15.52
N GLY A 317 24.79 -7.54 14.19
CA GLY A 317 25.32 -8.60 13.34
C GLY A 317 24.66 -9.97 13.56
N GLU A 318 23.54 -9.99 14.27
CA GLU A 318 22.82 -11.19 14.71
C GLU A 318 22.18 -11.94 13.55
N ARG A 319 21.76 -13.18 13.83
CA ARG A 319 21.01 -14.03 12.91
C ARG A 319 19.74 -14.52 13.57
N GLY A 320 18.78 -14.92 12.75
CA GLY A 320 17.54 -15.56 13.20
C GLY A 320 16.32 -14.84 12.67
N ALA A 321 15.22 -14.88 13.43
CA ALA A 321 13.95 -14.34 12.96
C ALA A 321 13.16 -13.67 14.09
N ASP A 322 12.37 -12.67 13.72
CA ASP A 322 11.38 -12.05 14.59
C ASP A 322 9.98 -12.30 14.02
N LEU A 323 9.15 -13.01 14.76
CA LEU A 323 7.88 -13.56 14.30
C LEU A 323 6.70 -12.89 15.02
N ARG A 324 5.82 -12.22 14.26
CA ARG A 324 4.54 -11.67 14.76
C ARG A 324 3.38 -12.58 14.35
N PHE A 325 2.43 -12.82 15.25
CA PHE A 325 1.20 -13.57 14.95
C PHE A 325 -0.06 -12.80 15.35
N GLY A 326 -0.96 -12.60 14.39
CA GLY A 326 -2.17 -11.80 14.52
C GLY A 326 -3.34 -12.30 13.67
N HIS A 327 -4.12 -11.36 13.14
CA HIS A 327 -5.42 -11.62 12.52
C HIS A 327 -5.49 -11.09 11.08
N ASP A 328 -6.44 -11.60 10.31
CA ASP A 328 -6.85 -11.08 8.98
C ASP A 328 -7.14 -9.59 9.00
N TYR A 329 -7.95 -9.13 9.97
CA TYR A 329 -8.33 -7.72 10.10
C TYR A 329 -7.16 -6.78 10.40
N THR A 330 -5.97 -7.32 10.66
CA THR A 330 -4.71 -6.55 10.73
C THR A 330 -3.79 -6.86 9.54
N PHE A 331 -3.79 -8.10 9.06
CA PHE A 331 -2.97 -8.52 7.92
C PHE A 331 -3.35 -7.78 6.64
N LEU A 332 -4.64 -7.72 6.31
CA LEU A 332 -5.13 -7.03 5.12
C LEU A 332 -4.75 -5.53 5.11
N PRO A 333 -5.10 -4.73 6.15
CA PRO A 333 -4.71 -3.33 6.13
C PRO A 333 -3.19 -3.12 6.19
N LEU A 334 -2.40 -4.04 6.77
CA LEU A 334 -0.93 -3.99 6.66
C LEU A 334 -0.44 -4.14 5.21
N LEU A 335 -1.05 -5.02 4.41
CA LEU A 335 -0.75 -5.12 2.98
C LEU A 335 -1.09 -3.81 2.26
N MET A 336 -2.22 -3.18 2.61
CA MET A 336 -2.64 -1.88 2.07
C MET A 336 -1.66 -0.77 2.49
N THR A 337 -1.20 -0.71 3.75
CA THR A 337 -0.22 0.28 4.24
C THR A 337 1.09 0.22 3.46
N LEU A 338 1.56 -0.99 3.15
CA LEU A 338 2.82 -1.24 2.47
C LEU A 338 2.68 -1.26 0.94
N ASP A 339 1.44 -1.15 0.43
CA ASP A 339 1.07 -1.37 -0.97
C ASP A 339 1.70 -2.64 -1.56
N VAL A 340 1.60 -3.75 -0.81
CA VAL A 340 2.13 -5.04 -1.24
C VAL A 340 1.33 -5.51 -2.45
N ASN A 341 1.99 -5.79 -3.58
CA ASN A 341 1.33 -6.25 -4.81
C ASN A 341 0.18 -5.36 -5.32
N GLY A 342 0.13 -4.07 -4.96
CA GLY A 342 -0.96 -3.17 -5.38
C GLY A 342 -2.16 -3.13 -4.43
N PHE A 343 -2.10 -3.76 -3.25
CA PHE A 343 -3.18 -3.69 -2.25
C PHE A 343 -3.44 -2.26 -1.76
N GLY A 344 -2.52 -1.32 -1.97
CA GLY A 344 -2.67 0.10 -1.65
C GLY A 344 -3.42 0.92 -2.71
N HIS A 345 -4.08 0.27 -3.67
CA HIS A 345 -4.85 0.96 -4.71
C HIS A 345 -6.13 1.61 -4.16
N ASP A 346 -6.31 2.90 -4.40
CA ASP A 346 -7.49 3.68 -3.98
C ASP A 346 -8.67 3.51 -4.96
N VAL A 347 -9.44 2.45 -4.76
CA VAL A 347 -10.54 2.02 -5.62
C VAL A 347 -11.65 3.09 -5.71
N ALA A 348 -11.99 3.50 -6.94
CA ALA A 348 -13.06 4.45 -7.22
C ALA A 348 -14.41 3.78 -7.52
N ASP A 349 -14.41 2.59 -8.14
CA ASP A 349 -15.61 1.81 -8.46
C ASP A 349 -15.64 0.51 -7.63
N PRO A 350 -16.70 0.25 -6.82
CA PRO A 350 -16.87 -0.99 -6.08
C PRO A 350 -16.68 -2.28 -6.89
N ASP A 351 -16.98 -2.28 -8.19
CA ASP A 351 -16.82 -3.45 -9.05
C ASP A 351 -15.35 -3.79 -9.38
N GLU A 352 -14.42 -2.87 -9.10
CA GLU A 352 -12.98 -3.09 -9.22
C GLU A 352 -12.35 -3.67 -7.94
N ILE A 353 -13.05 -3.63 -6.80
CA ILE A 353 -12.52 -4.16 -5.53
C ILE A 353 -12.02 -5.60 -5.67
N PRO A 354 -12.74 -6.54 -6.31
CA PRO A 354 -12.28 -7.92 -6.41
C PRO A 354 -11.02 -8.11 -7.29
N VAL A 355 -10.62 -7.08 -8.04
CA VAL A 355 -9.38 -7.06 -8.82
C VAL A 355 -8.18 -6.69 -7.94
N TRP A 356 -8.37 -5.71 -7.04
CA TRP A 356 -7.31 -5.13 -6.21
C TRP A 356 -7.22 -5.72 -4.80
N CYS A 357 -8.35 -6.03 -4.18
CA CYS A 357 -8.47 -6.56 -2.82
C CYS A 357 -8.77 -8.07 -2.85
N GLN A 358 -7.87 -8.83 -3.44
CA GLN A 358 -8.04 -10.27 -3.64
C GLN A 358 -7.91 -11.04 -2.32
N LEU A 359 -9.01 -11.32 -1.61
CA LEU A 359 -8.95 -11.91 -0.25
C LEU A 359 -8.35 -13.32 -0.18
N HIS A 360 -8.25 -14.04 -1.29
CA HIS A 360 -7.54 -15.31 -1.36
C HIS A 360 -6.01 -15.16 -1.16
N GLU A 361 -5.45 -13.95 -1.28
CA GLU A 361 -4.07 -13.59 -0.87
C GLU A 361 -3.94 -13.27 0.63
N VAL A 362 -5.07 -13.21 1.36
CA VAL A 362 -5.15 -13.17 2.83
C VAL A 362 -5.72 -14.48 3.40
N PRO A 363 -5.19 -15.66 3.00
CA PRO A 363 -5.76 -16.95 3.41
C PRO A 363 -5.53 -17.26 4.90
N MET A 364 -6.15 -18.32 5.41
CA MET A 364 -5.77 -18.91 6.70
C MET A 364 -4.30 -19.27 6.69
N GLY A 365 -3.55 -18.79 7.68
CA GLY A 365 -2.09 -18.92 7.73
C GLY A 365 -1.34 -17.96 6.79
N ALA A 366 -2.00 -16.91 6.29
CA ALA A 366 -1.34 -15.85 5.51
C ALA A 366 -0.12 -15.31 6.23
N ASN A 367 0.95 -15.00 5.50
CA ASN A 367 2.16 -14.47 6.09
C ASN A 367 2.93 -13.55 5.15
N LEU A 368 3.52 -12.52 5.73
CA LEU A 368 4.38 -11.54 5.09
C LEU A 368 5.78 -11.67 5.70
N GLN A 369 6.80 -11.81 4.86
CA GLN A 369 8.19 -12.01 5.29
C GLN A 369 9.12 -11.00 4.63
N PHE A 370 9.88 -10.27 5.43
CA PHE A 370 11.01 -9.46 4.98
C PHE A 370 12.28 -10.27 5.23
N VAL A 371 12.92 -10.72 4.15
CA VAL A 371 14.14 -11.54 4.22
C VAL A 371 15.34 -10.66 3.91
N PHE A 372 16.28 -10.55 4.86
CA PHE A 372 17.41 -9.63 4.79
C PHE A 372 18.71 -10.34 4.41
N TYR A 373 19.49 -9.67 3.57
CA TYR A 373 20.73 -10.16 2.98
C TYR A 373 21.86 -9.17 3.22
N ARG A 374 23.04 -9.69 3.55
CA ARG A 374 24.25 -8.90 3.75
C ARG A 374 25.40 -9.45 2.91
N SER A 375 26.35 -8.57 2.59
CA SER A 375 27.57 -8.91 1.85
C SER A 375 28.80 -8.51 2.64
N LYS A 376 29.87 -9.29 2.53
CA LYS A 376 31.19 -8.87 3.04
C LYS A 376 31.87 -7.83 2.14
N ARG A 377 31.35 -7.63 0.93
CA ARG A 377 31.94 -6.77 -0.12
C ARG A 377 31.21 -5.44 -0.27
N SER A 378 30.07 -5.27 0.37
CA SER A 378 29.23 -4.07 0.29
C SER A 378 28.62 -3.81 1.66
N PRO A 379 28.63 -2.56 2.16
CA PRO A 379 27.92 -2.21 3.39
C PRO A 379 26.40 -2.17 3.19
N LYS A 380 25.91 -2.11 1.95
CA LYS A 380 24.48 -2.08 1.65
C LYS A 380 23.79 -3.37 2.08
N VAL A 381 22.71 -3.24 2.86
CA VAL A 381 21.80 -4.34 3.19
C VAL A 381 20.71 -4.39 2.11
N LEU A 382 20.46 -5.60 1.60
CA LEU A 382 19.35 -5.83 0.69
C LEU A 382 18.27 -6.62 1.40
N PHE A 383 17.03 -6.50 0.97
CA PHE A 383 15.95 -7.37 1.41
C PHE A 383 15.02 -7.74 0.26
N LYS A 384 14.22 -8.79 0.45
CA LYS A 384 13.07 -9.09 -0.42
C LYS A 384 11.84 -9.37 0.43
N VAL A 385 10.67 -9.12 -0.14
CA VAL A 385 9.38 -9.39 0.50
C VAL A 385 8.80 -10.68 -0.06
N LEU A 386 8.27 -11.53 0.82
CA LEU A 386 7.47 -12.68 0.45
C LEU A 386 6.06 -12.54 1.01
N LEU A 387 5.05 -12.68 0.15
CA LEU A 387 3.65 -12.87 0.54
C LEU A 387 3.31 -14.35 0.35
N ASN A 388 2.88 -15.02 1.42
CA ASN A 388 2.50 -16.43 1.41
C ASN A 388 3.62 -17.37 0.89
N GLY A 389 4.89 -16.95 1.06
CA GLY A 389 6.09 -17.65 0.59
C GLY A 389 6.51 -17.33 -0.86
N ARG A 390 5.73 -16.55 -1.61
CA ARG A 390 6.01 -16.11 -2.99
C ARG A 390 6.58 -14.69 -3.00
N GLU A 391 7.44 -14.38 -3.97
CA GLU A 391 8.07 -13.05 -4.09
C GLU A 391 7.01 -11.98 -4.38
N ALA A 392 6.97 -10.94 -3.54
CA ALA A 392 5.98 -9.87 -3.60
C ALA A 392 6.64 -8.52 -3.89
N ARG A 393 5.88 -7.59 -4.47
CA ARG A 393 6.33 -6.25 -4.81
C ARG A 393 5.94 -5.24 -3.74
N LEU A 394 6.83 -4.28 -3.53
CA LEU A 394 6.58 -3.01 -2.86
C LEU A 394 6.61 -1.89 -3.90
N PRO A 395 6.01 -0.71 -3.61
CA PRO A 395 6.09 0.49 -4.45
C PRO A 395 7.48 1.17 -4.33
N LEU A 396 8.55 0.39 -4.42
CA LEU A 396 9.94 0.81 -4.27
C LEU A 396 10.71 0.38 -5.53
N PRO A 397 11.62 1.21 -6.09
CA PRO A 397 12.46 0.79 -7.21
C PRO A 397 13.40 -0.35 -6.80
N ALA A 398 13.62 -1.29 -7.72
CA ALA A 398 14.56 -2.40 -7.54
C ALA A 398 15.36 -2.66 -8.81
N ASP A 399 16.64 -2.27 -8.81
CA ASP A 399 17.57 -2.52 -9.93
C ASP A 399 17.72 -4.01 -10.24
N ASN A 400 17.59 -4.87 -9.22
CA ASN A 400 17.68 -6.31 -9.35
C ASN A 400 16.53 -6.97 -8.59
N TRP A 401 15.31 -6.80 -9.12
CA TRP A 401 14.11 -7.49 -8.62
C TRP A 401 14.41 -8.98 -8.35
N PRO A 402 13.99 -9.55 -7.21
CA PRO A 402 13.11 -8.99 -6.16
C PRO A 402 13.85 -8.33 -4.98
N TYR A 403 15.09 -7.87 -5.17
CA TYR A 403 15.92 -7.34 -4.08
C TYR A 403 15.89 -5.82 -4.03
N TYR A 404 15.50 -5.29 -2.87
CA TYR A 404 15.37 -3.88 -2.56
C TYR A 404 16.51 -3.40 -1.65
N ASP A 405 16.89 -2.13 -1.77
CA ASP A 405 17.81 -1.46 -0.84
C ASP A 405 17.08 -1.14 0.47
N TRP A 406 17.61 -1.61 1.61
CA TRP A 406 16.98 -1.43 2.91
C TRP A 406 16.89 0.04 3.33
N ASP A 407 17.91 0.84 3.04
CA ASP A 407 17.89 2.25 3.43
C ASP A 407 16.87 3.04 2.59
N ALA A 408 16.66 2.65 1.32
CA ALA A 408 15.61 3.24 0.48
C ALA A 408 14.21 2.92 1.03
N PHE A 409 13.97 1.69 1.49
CA PHE A 409 12.71 1.33 2.15
C PHE A 409 12.48 2.13 3.43
N LYS A 410 13.47 2.23 4.31
CA LYS A 410 13.33 3.03 5.55
C LYS A 410 13.02 4.48 5.27
N GLN A 411 13.65 5.05 4.25
CA GLN A 411 13.35 6.40 3.81
C GLN A 411 11.89 6.48 3.35
N GLN A 412 11.43 5.62 2.45
CA GLN A 412 10.04 5.66 1.97
C GLN A 412 9.01 5.43 3.09
N ALA A 413 9.28 4.49 4.00
CA ALA A 413 8.34 4.07 5.03
C ALA A 413 8.25 5.02 6.22
N ALA A 414 9.23 5.92 6.41
CA ALA A 414 9.20 6.91 7.48
C ALA A 414 8.68 8.26 6.95
N LEU A 415 7.72 8.85 7.67
CA LEU A 415 7.38 10.25 7.41
C LEU A 415 8.59 11.15 7.70
N PRO A 416 8.89 12.12 6.82
CA PRO A 416 9.86 13.15 7.12
C PRO A 416 9.54 13.86 8.44
N VAL A 417 10.58 14.23 9.17
CA VAL A 417 10.44 15.02 10.40
C VAL A 417 11.13 16.35 10.17
N MET A 418 10.34 17.43 10.14
CA MET A 418 10.85 18.78 10.00
C MET A 418 11.69 19.18 11.22
N GLY A 419 12.85 19.78 10.97
CA GLY A 419 13.78 20.31 11.95
C GLY A 419 13.86 21.83 11.91
N ASP A 420 15.04 22.36 12.23
CA ASP A 420 15.32 23.81 12.20
C ASP A 420 15.42 24.34 10.76
N TYR A 421 15.28 25.66 10.60
CA TYR A 421 15.48 26.34 9.33
C TYR A 421 16.54 27.45 9.41
N THR A 422 17.12 27.78 8.26
CA THR A 422 18.00 28.95 8.06
C THR A 422 17.54 29.73 6.83
N THR A 423 17.84 31.03 6.77
CA THR A 423 17.49 31.87 5.62
C THR A 423 18.71 32.26 4.79
N VAL A 424 18.50 32.41 3.49
CA VAL A 424 19.47 32.95 2.53
C VAL A 424 18.79 34.08 1.77
N ASP A 425 19.38 35.27 1.80
CA ASP A 425 18.89 36.39 1.00
C ASP A 425 19.28 36.18 -0.47
N THR A 426 18.35 36.44 -1.39
CA THR A 426 18.58 36.41 -2.83
C THR A 426 18.24 37.75 -3.46
N GLN A 427 18.74 38.02 -4.67
CA GLN A 427 18.36 39.20 -5.46
C GLN A 427 17.33 38.87 -6.54
N VAL A 428 16.75 37.67 -6.49
CA VAL A 428 15.63 37.28 -7.35
C VAL A 428 14.38 37.98 -6.81
N PRO A 429 13.77 38.90 -7.58
CA PRO A 429 12.48 39.47 -7.20
C PRO A 429 11.42 38.37 -7.30
N GLU A 430 10.51 38.31 -6.34
CA GLU A 430 9.28 37.50 -6.40
C GLU A 430 9.55 36.02 -6.81
N VAL A 431 10.00 35.21 -5.85
CA VAL A 431 10.54 33.87 -6.11
C VAL A 431 9.44 32.81 -6.26
N SER A 432 9.07 32.54 -7.50
CA SER A 432 7.90 31.71 -7.85
C SER A 432 8.22 30.33 -8.46
N GLY A 433 9.48 29.89 -8.35
CA GLY A 433 9.85 28.51 -8.72
C GLY A 433 11.26 28.16 -8.30
N LEU A 434 11.52 26.91 -7.94
CA LEU A 434 12.87 26.44 -7.57
C LEU A 434 13.17 25.05 -8.12
N CYS A 435 14.37 24.86 -8.66
CA CYS A 435 14.93 23.52 -8.92
C CYS A 435 16.45 23.52 -8.85
N LEU A 436 17.07 22.34 -8.93
CA LEU A 436 18.53 22.21 -8.99
C LEU A 436 19.08 22.84 -10.28
N ALA A 437 20.17 23.62 -10.16
CA ALA A 437 20.86 24.15 -11.32
C ALA A 437 21.46 23.05 -12.21
N PRO A 438 21.51 23.21 -13.56
CA PRO A 438 22.03 22.19 -14.47
C PRO A 438 23.46 21.71 -14.18
N ASP A 439 24.29 22.59 -13.62
CA ASP A 439 25.67 22.29 -13.20
C ASP A 439 25.78 21.67 -11.79
N GLY A 440 24.68 21.63 -11.04
CA GLY A 440 24.61 21.16 -9.66
C GLY A 440 25.16 22.15 -8.63
N ASP A 441 25.54 23.37 -9.03
CA ASP A 441 26.13 24.38 -8.16
C ASP A 441 25.12 25.47 -7.79
N GLY A 442 24.07 25.07 -7.07
CA GLY A 442 23.01 25.94 -6.59
C GLY A 442 21.66 25.56 -7.18
N MET A 443 20.79 26.54 -7.32
CA MET A 443 19.41 26.40 -7.78
C MET A 443 19.14 27.30 -8.97
N LEU A 444 18.16 26.93 -9.78
CA LEU A 444 17.44 27.88 -10.61
C LEU A 444 16.23 28.40 -9.83
N ALA A 445 15.97 29.69 -9.97
CA ALA A 445 14.81 30.36 -9.41
C ALA A 445 14.01 31.04 -10.53
N ALA A 446 12.72 30.74 -10.62
CA ALA A 446 11.79 31.49 -11.48
C ALA A 446 11.41 32.82 -10.79
N SER A 447 10.88 33.74 -11.57
CA SER A 447 10.50 35.09 -11.15
C SER A 447 9.46 35.63 -12.11
N ASP A 448 8.29 35.94 -11.56
CA ASP A 448 7.14 36.57 -12.21
C ASP A 448 7.47 37.95 -12.85
N GLU A 449 8.52 38.65 -12.43
CA GLU A 449 8.89 39.93 -13.03
C GLU A 449 9.70 39.81 -14.34
N LYS A 450 10.61 38.82 -14.44
CA LYS A 450 11.78 38.90 -15.36
C LYS A 450 12.25 37.59 -15.98
N GLY A 451 11.97 36.42 -15.41
CA GLY A 451 12.43 35.13 -15.92
C GLY A 451 13.20 34.27 -14.92
N VAL A 452 14.18 33.51 -15.39
CA VAL A 452 14.89 32.51 -14.58
C VAL A 452 16.29 33.01 -14.20
N TYR A 453 16.65 32.82 -12.94
CA TYR A 453 17.94 33.18 -12.34
C TYR A 453 18.66 31.95 -11.84
N ALA A 454 19.98 31.98 -11.84
CA ALA A 454 20.80 31.03 -11.10
C ALA A 454 21.17 31.64 -9.75
N VAL A 455 20.93 30.88 -8.69
CA VAL A 455 21.17 31.28 -7.29
C VAL A 455 22.11 30.27 -6.66
N SER A 456 23.26 30.72 -6.15
CA SER A 456 24.18 29.84 -5.42
C SER A 456 23.57 29.39 -4.09
N TRP A 457 24.16 28.36 -3.47
CA TRP A 457 23.75 27.91 -2.11
C TRP A 457 23.85 29.00 -1.03
N THR A 458 24.57 30.10 -1.30
CA THR A 458 24.74 31.24 -0.39
C THR A 458 23.98 32.48 -0.85
N GLY A 459 23.15 32.40 -1.90
CA GLY A 459 22.28 33.50 -2.35
C GLY A 459 22.87 34.40 -3.44
N GLU A 460 24.08 34.09 -3.93
CA GLU A 460 24.64 34.85 -5.04
C GLU A 460 23.80 34.63 -6.29
N THR A 461 23.24 35.71 -6.82
CA THR A 461 22.25 35.67 -7.89
C THR A 461 22.83 36.16 -9.19
N LYS A 462 22.59 35.44 -10.28
CA LYS A 462 22.92 35.88 -11.65
C LYS A 462 21.76 35.56 -12.60
N PRO A 463 21.45 36.43 -13.58
CA PRO A 463 20.49 36.10 -14.62
C PRO A 463 20.89 34.80 -15.34
N PHE A 464 19.95 33.87 -15.52
CA PHE A 464 20.15 32.65 -16.29
C PHE A 464 19.48 32.79 -17.67
N PHE A 465 18.19 33.12 -17.69
CA PHE A 465 17.43 33.44 -18.88
C PHE A 465 16.41 34.53 -18.53
N VAL A 466 16.50 35.69 -19.17
CA VAL A 466 15.62 36.83 -18.87
C VAL A 466 14.97 37.35 -20.15
N GLU A 467 13.67 37.60 -20.05
CA GLU A 467 12.86 38.21 -21.10
C GLU A 467 12.03 39.32 -20.45
N ARG A 468 11.87 40.48 -21.10
CA ARG A 468 11.12 41.59 -20.49
C ARG A 468 9.63 41.22 -20.39
N HIS A 469 9.02 41.50 -19.23
CA HIS A 469 7.59 41.30 -18.97
C HIS A 469 7.18 39.83 -19.13
N MET A 470 7.94 38.94 -18.47
CA MET A 470 7.72 37.51 -18.49
C MET A 470 7.40 37.04 -17.08
N ASP A 471 6.13 36.68 -16.94
CA ASP A 471 5.46 36.16 -15.75
C ASP A 471 5.84 34.70 -15.51
N CYS A 472 7.11 34.50 -15.14
CA CYS A 472 7.73 33.18 -15.08
C CYS A 472 7.48 32.52 -13.74
N GLU A 473 6.55 31.57 -13.80
CA GLU A 473 6.22 30.67 -12.72
C GLU A 473 6.92 29.32 -12.89
N GLY A 474 7.13 28.59 -11.79
CA GLY A 474 7.58 27.20 -11.74
C GLY A 474 8.77 26.81 -12.63
N VAL A 475 9.83 26.22 -12.09
CA VAL A 475 10.97 25.76 -12.91
C VAL A 475 11.41 24.35 -12.56
N THR A 476 11.78 23.57 -13.57
CA THR A 476 12.29 22.21 -13.40
C THR A 476 13.32 21.85 -14.48
N ILE A 477 13.96 20.70 -14.31
CA ILE A 477 15.02 20.22 -15.20
C ILE A 477 14.82 18.74 -15.52
N ASP A 478 15.04 18.36 -16.78
CA ASP A 478 15.24 16.97 -17.14
C ASP A 478 16.68 16.56 -16.76
N PRO A 479 16.88 15.64 -15.80
CA PRO A 479 18.22 15.26 -15.36
C PRO A 479 19.05 14.56 -16.45
N ALA A 480 18.41 13.99 -17.47
CA ALA A 480 19.07 13.27 -18.55
C ALA A 480 19.60 14.21 -19.64
N THR A 481 18.76 15.14 -20.11
CA THR A 481 19.13 16.08 -21.19
C THR A 481 19.73 17.38 -20.67
N ARG A 482 19.43 17.74 -19.41
CA ARG A 482 19.68 19.04 -18.80
C ARG A 482 18.84 20.18 -19.38
N ASP A 483 17.84 19.88 -20.20
CA ASP A 483 16.88 20.88 -20.66
C ASP A 483 16.09 21.44 -19.46
N VAL A 484 15.88 22.75 -19.45
CA VAL A 484 15.14 23.46 -18.40
C VAL A 484 13.73 23.73 -18.89
N TYR A 485 12.75 23.45 -18.05
CA TYR A 485 11.33 23.64 -18.33
C TYR A 485 10.74 24.60 -17.31
N TYR A 486 9.85 25.47 -17.78
CA TYR A 486 9.20 26.47 -16.93
C TYR A 486 7.80 26.80 -17.45
N VAL A 487 6.97 27.41 -16.61
CA VAL A 487 5.65 27.89 -17.00
C VAL A 487 5.62 29.42 -17.06
N VAL A 488 4.63 29.95 -17.78
CA VAL A 488 4.39 31.40 -17.84
C VAL A 488 2.92 31.64 -17.56
N GLU A 489 2.60 32.15 -16.37
CA GLU A 489 1.24 32.24 -15.84
C GLU A 489 0.38 33.14 -16.74
N GLY A 490 0.77 34.41 -16.93
CA GLY A 490 0.04 35.36 -17.77
C GLY A 490 -0.17 34.94 -19.24
N ARG A 491 0.50 33.89 -19.73
CA ARG A 491 0.28 33.31 -21.06
C ARG A 491 -0.26 31.87 -21.04
N GLN A 492 -0.30 31.23 -19.88
CA GLN A 492 -0.66 29.83 -19.66
C GLN A 492 0.18 28.88 -20.54
N GLU A 493 1.48 29.18 -20.67
CA GLU A 493 2.41 28.48 -21.56
C GLU A 493 3.34 27.55 -20.79
N ILE A 494 3.66 26.40 -21.39
CA ILE A 494 4.79 25.57 -20.98
C ILE A 494 5.93 25.80 -21.97
N ARG A 495 7.11 26.11 -21.46
CA ARG A 495 8.28 26.46 -22.25
C ARG A 495 9.50 25.62 -21.89
N ARG A 496 10.44 25.55 -22.84
CA ARG A 496 11.71 24.84 -22.70
C ARG A 496 12.88 25.72 -23.13
N LEU A 497 13.98 25.64 -22.37
CA LEU A 497 15.31 26.10 -22.75
C LEU A 497 16.21 24.88 -22.96
N ARG A 498 16.77 24.74 -24.16
CA ARG A 498 17.63 23.61 -24.49
C ARG A 498 19.05 23.78 -23.94
N ALA A 499 19.58 22.72 -23.37
CA ALA A 499 20.98 22.63 -23.01
C ALA A 499 21.88 22.48 -24.25
N PRO A 500 23.16 22.88 -24.17
CA PRO A 500 23.79 23.60 -23.04
C PRO A 500 23.67 25.13 -23.14
N GLU A 501 23.11 25.68 -24.22
CA GLU A 501 23.18 27.13 -24.47
C GLU A 501 22.13 27.94 -23.72
N TYR A 502 20.92 27.40 -23.52
CA TYR A 502 19.78 28.06 -22.85
C TYR A 502 19.43 29.45 -23.43
N LYS A 503 19.63 29.65 -24.74
CA LYS A 503 19.49 30.97 -25.38
C LYS A 503 18.10 31.27 -25.94
N GLU A 504 17.35 30.23 -26.29
CA GLU A 504 16.07 30.37 -27.00
C GLU A 504 14.98 29.60 -26.24
N SER A 505 13.85 30.27 -26.03
CA SER A 505 12.66 29.70 -25.41
C SER A 505 11.77 29.04 -26.48
N GLU A 506 11.59 27.74 -26.34
CA GLU A 506 10.72 26.91 -27.18
C GLU A 506 9.36 26.76 -26.49
N LEU A 507 8.28 27.12 -27.20
CA LEU A 507 6.91 26.86 -26.74
C LEU A 507 6.56 25.39 -26.95
N LEU A 508 6.18 24.69 -25.88
CA LEU A 508 5.74 23.29 -25.93
C LEU A 508 4.22 23.16 -26.02
N GLY A 509 3.49 24.02 -25.33
CA GLY A 509 2.03 23.96 -25.28
C GLY A 509 1.41 25.15 -24.54
N VAL A 510 0.10 25.30 -24.72
CA VAL A 510 -0.73 26.31 -24.03
C VAL A 510 -1.88 25.58 -23.33
N ILE A 511 -2.03 25.78 -22.02
CA ILE A 511 -3.10 25.18 -21.22
C ILE A 511 -4.22 26.21 -21.08
N LYS A 512 -5.19 26.17 -22.01
CA LYS A 512 -6.25 27.19 -22.07
C LYS A 512 -7.26 27.14 -20.92
N GLU A 513 -7.29 26.02 -20.20
CA GLU A 513 -8.19 25.79 -19.06
C GLU A 513 -7.65 26.40 -17.75
N ALA A 514 -6.39 26.81 -17.72
CA ALA A 514 -5.75 27.44 -16.59
C ALA A 514 -6.09 28.95 -16.56
N GLY A 515 -6.67 29.42 -15.45
CA GLY A 515 -6.75 30.86 -15.10
C GLY A 515 -7.39 31.80 -16.14
N TYR A 516 -8.39 31.38 -16.93
CA TYR A 516 -8.99 32.26 -17.95
C TYR A 516 -9.96 33.31 -17.33
N ARG A 517 -9.48 34.15 -16.40
CA ARG A 517 -10.01 35.46 -15.93
C ARG A 517 -9.40 36.00 -14.61
N THR A 518 -8.48 35.29 -13.95
CA THR A 518 -7.89 35.65 -12.65
C THR A 518 -6.37 35.47 -12.68
N ASN A 519 -5.65 36.13 -11.77
CA ASN A 519 -4.20 36.00 -11.55
C ASN A 519 -3.92 34.75 -10.69
N SER A 520 -4.41 33.59 -11.16
CA SER A 520 -4.34 32.31 -10.45
C SER A 520 -4.28 31.13 -11.44
N GLY A 521 -3.26 31.16 -12.30
CA GLY A 521 -3.04 30.25 -13.42
C GLY A 521 -2.00 29.17 -13.15
N LEU A 522 -1.12 28.92 -14.14
CA LEU A 522 -0.02 27.96 -14.01
C LEU A 522 1.09 28.48 -13.10
N GLU A 523 1.23 27.88 -11.92
CA GLU A 523 2.23 28.26 -10.90
C GLU A 523 3.41 27.29 -10.83
N ALA A 524 3.16 26.03 -11.17
CA ALA A 524 4.05 24.97 -10.76
C ALA A 524 4.35 23.99 -11.88
N ILE A 525 5.58 23.47 -11.90
CA ILE A 525 6.00 22.45 -12.85
C ILE A 525 7.10 21.58 -12.25
N THR A 526 7.04 20.27 -12.49
CA THR A 526 8.09 19.33 -12.08
C THR A 526 8.29 18.21 -13.08
N TRP A 527 9.54 17.74 -13.20
CA TRP A 527 9.91 16.63 -14.09
C TRP A 527 9.69 15.27 -13.41
N MET A 528 9.08 14.35 -14.13
CA MET A 528 8.70 13.02 -13.62
C MET A 528 9.64 11.93 -14.15
N ASN A 529 9.78 10.83 -13.40
CA ASN A 529 10.67 9.71 -13.77
C ASN A 529 10.31 8.99 -15.08
N ASP A 530 9.09 9.13 -15.57
CA ASP A 530 8.63 8.54 -16.83
C ASP A 530 8.88 9.42 -18.06
N GLY A 531 9.56 10.57 -17.89
CA GLY A 531 9.88 11.50 -18.96
C GLY A 531 8.76 12.50 -19.29
N THR A 532 7.74 12.60 -18.44
CA THR A 532 6.69 13.61 -18.55
C THR A 532 6.87 14.74 -17.53
N LEU A 533 6.07 15.79 -17.68
CA LEU A 533 5.94 16.90 -16.76
C LEU A 533 4.64 16.78 -15.98
N LEU A 534 4.66 17.18 -14.72
CA LEU A 534 3.46 17.47 -13.95
C LEU A 534 3.40 18.97 -13.71
N VAL A 535 2.28 19.59 -14.10
CA VAL A 535 2.06 21.03 -14.05
C VAL A 535 0.91 21.33 -13.09
N GLY A 536 1.07 22.32 -12.22
CA GLY A 536 0.06 22.75 -11.25
C GLY A 536 -0.65 24.02 -11.72
N ASN A 537 -1.97 24.03 -11.66
CA ASN A 537 -2.80 25.23 -11.74
C ASN A 537 -3.27 25.62 -10.34
N GLN A 538 -3.10 26.89 -9.99
CA GLN A 538 -3.15 27.38 -8.61
C GLN A 538 -4.46 27.07 -7.87
N ALA A 539 -5.60 27.57 -8.39
CA ALA A 539 -6.84 27.70 -7.60
C ALA A 539 -8.15 27.48 -8.40
N ASP A 540 -8.30 28.06 -9.61
CA ASP A 540 -9.60 28.03 -10.33
C ASP A 540 -9.48 27.47 -11.76
N PRO A 541 -9.60 26.13 -11.94
CA PRO A 541 -9.68 25.08 -10.90
C PRO A 541 -8.31 24.59 -10.43
N ARG A 542 -8.19 24.11 -9.19
CA ARG A 542 -6.97 23.46 -8.67
C ARG A 542 -6.69 22.17 -9.42
N LEU A 543 -5.67 22.17 -10.28
CA LEU A 543 -5.37 21.03 -11.14
C LEU A 543 -3.91 20.60 -11.07
N LEU A 544 -3.69 19.29 -11.04
CA LEU A 544 -2.47 18.66 -11.50
C LEU A 544 -2.68 18.16 -12.92
N ILE A 545 -1.83 18.60 -13.84
CA ILE A 545 -1.95 18.35 -15.27
C ILE A 545 -0.73 17.57 -15.72
N ARG A 546 -0.94 16.34 -16.19
CA ARG A 546 0.12 15.51 -16.76
C ARG A 546 0.38 15.94 -18.18
N PHE A 547 1.61 16.32 -18.50
CA PHE A 547 1.99 16.84 -19.82
C PHE A 547 3.20 16.10 -20.40
N SER A 548 3.06 15.57 -21.60
CA SER A 548 4.15 15.04 -22.40
C SER A 548 4.72 16.13 -23.30
N PRO A 549 6.06 16.37 -23.28
CA PRO A 549 6.70 17.28 -24.22
C PRO A 549 6.47 16.96 -25.71
N THR A 550 6.04 15.74 -26.04
CA THR A 550 5.79 15.29 -27.43
C THR A 550 4.31 15.13 -27.75
N GLU A 551 3.49 14.71 -26.79
CA GLU A 551 2.08 14.37 -27.01
C GLU A 551 1.10 15.43 -26.47
N GLY A 552 1.59 16.38 -25.67
CA GLY A 552 0.75 17.37 -25.00
C GLY A 552 0.11 16.82 -23.72
N ILE A 553 -1.12 17.23 -23.42
CA ILE A 553 -1.76 16.89 -22.14
C ILE A 553 -2.24 15.44 -22.17
N LEU A 554 -1.83 14.66 -21.16
CA LEU A 554 -2.16 13.25 -21.00
C LEU A 554 -3.33 13.02 -20.04
N ASP A 555 -3.34 13.74 -18.92
CA ASP A 555 -4.31 13.54 -17.84
C ASP A 555 -4.49 14.81 -16.99
N ARG A 556 -5.58 14.87 -16.21
CA ARG A 556 -5.92 15.97 -15.29
C ARG A 556 -6.52 15.41 -14.01
N ILE A 557 -6.03 15.92 -12.89
CA ILE A 557 -6.53 15.57 -11.56
C ILE A 557 -6.90 16.86 -10.85
N GLU A 558 -8.16 16.98 -10.44
CA GLU A 558 -8.63 18.11 -9.65
C GLU A 558 -8.40 17.86 -8.15
N ILE A 559 -7.78 18.82 -7.47
CA ILE A 559 -7.57 18.76 -6.02
C ILE A 559 -8.69 19.51 -5.30
N THR A 560 -9.57 18.75 -4.65
CA THR A 560 -10.74 19.31 -3.96
C THR A 560 -10.56 19.41 -2.44
N GLU A 561 -9.55 18.75 -1.86
CA GLU A 561 -9.36 18.68 -0.41
C GLU A 561 -7.87 18.71 -0.04
N GLY A 562 -7.56 19.26 1.15
CA GLY A 562 -6.25 19.19 1.79
C GLY A 562 -5.20 20.19 1.31
N ILE A 563 -5.31 20.68 0.07
CA ILE A 563 -4.50 21.77 -0.48
C ILE A 563 -5.45 22.89 -0.92
N GLU A 564 -5.22 24.09 -0.43
CA GLU A 564 -5.95 25.30 -0.83
C GLU A 564 -5.27 26.03 -1.99
N ASP A 565 -3.93 25.92 -2.09
CA ASP A 565 -3.14 26.60 -3.10
C ASP A 565 -2.01 25.70 -3.63
N ILE A 566 -1.93 25.51 -4.96
CA ILE A 566 -0.77 24.84 -5.59
C ILE A 566 0.27 25.88 -5.93
N SER A 567 1.00 26.34 -4.91
CA SER A 567 2.00 27.41 -5.05
C SER A 567 3.35 26.89 -5.57
N GLY A 568 3.50 25.59 -5.84
CA GLY A 568 4.77 25.01 -6.28
C GLY A 568 4.72 23.49 -6.36
N LEU A 569 5.68 22.89 -7.09
CA LEU A 569 5.75 21.43 -7.25
C LEU A 569 7.19 20.93 -7.29
N CYS A 570 7.50 19.92 -6.49
CA CYS A 570 8.70 19.12 -6.64
C CYS A 570 8.38 17.64 -6.54
N TYR A 571 8.64 16.89 -7.62
CA TYR A 571 8.54 15.45 -7.60
C TYR A 571 9.71 14.83 -6.83
N ASP A 572 9.35 13.91 -5.93
CA ASP A 572 10.28 13.14 -5.13
C ASP A 572 10.41 11.71 -5.69
N PRO A 573 11.48 11.42 -6.44
CA PRO A 573 11.64 10.13 -7.10
C PRO A 573 11.89 8.97 -6.14
N VAL A 574 12.32 9.24 -4.89
CA VAL A 574 12.58 8.18 -3.90
C VAL A 574 11.28 7.72 -3.24
N ARG A 575 10.38 8.66 -2.95
CA ARG A 575 9.06 8.36 -2.35
C ARG A 575 7.98 8.07 -3.38
N ASN A 576 8.26 8.40 -4.65
CA ASN A 576 7.25 8.48 -5.69
C ASN A 576 6.06 9.36 -5.26
N ALA A 577 6.38 10.56 -4.78
CA ALA A 577 5.45 11.49 -4.14
C ALA A 577 5.69 12.92 -4.64
N LEU A 578 4.78 13.84 -4.32
CA LEU A 578 4.90 15.26 -4.62
C LEU A 578 5.11 16.05 -3.33
N TRP A 579 5.95 17.07 -3.41
CA TRP A 579 5.99 18.13 -2.42
C TRP A 579 5.31 19.36 -2.99
N ILE A 580 4.32 19.88 -2.26
CA ILE A 580 3.48 21.01 -2.65
C ILE A 580 3.51 22.04 -1.50
N PRO A 581 4.08 23.24 -1.71
CA PRO A 581 3.88 24.32 -0.76
C PRO A 581 2.48 24.89 -0.96
N ASP A 582 1.86 25.29 0.14
CA ASP A 582 0.55 25.93 0.17
C ASP A 582 0.70 27.23 0.93
N SER A 583 0.71 28.34 0.18
CA SER A 583 0.91 29.69 0.70
C SER A 583 -0.24 30.13 1.61
N GLU A 584 -1.48 29.82 1.24
CA GLU A 584 -2.70 30.14 1.98
C GLU A 584 -2.73 29.46 3.36
N LEU A 585 -2.37 28.18 3.42
CA LEU A 585 -2.27 27.42 4.67
C LEU A 585 -0.94 27.61 5.39
N ARG A 586 0.07 28.19 4.72
CA ARG A 586 1.47 28.29 5.18
C ARG A 586 2.02 26.94 5.58
N THR A 587 1.91 25.99 4.67
CA THR A 587 2.36 24.61 4.87
C THR A 587 3.24 24.13 3.72
N VAL A 588 4.11 23.17 4.00
CA VAL A 588 4.74 22.34 2.98
C VAL A 588 4.11 20.96 3.12
N ASN A 589 3.57 20.42 2.04
CA ASN A 589 2.78 19.19 2.05
C ASN A 589 3.48 18.10 1.25
N LEU A 590 3.64 16.93 1.85
CA LEU A 590 3.97 15.70 1.15
C LEU A 590 2.66 15.06 0.68
N CYS A 591 2.53 14.83 -0.63
CA CYS A 591 1.32 14.36 -1.29
C CYS A 591 1.60 13.14 -2.16
N THR A 592 0.56 12.36 -2.43
CA THR A 592 0.54 11.37 -3.52
C THR A 592 0.68 12.06 -4.89
N LEU A 593 0.86 11.29 -5.98
CA LEU A 593 0.92 11.86 -7.33
C LEU A 593 -0.42 12.45 -7.79
N GLU A 594 -1.50 12.05 -7.12
CA GLU A 594 -2.87 12.52 -7.33
C GLU A 594 -3.21 13.73 -6.44
N GLY A 595 -2.23 14.28 -5.70
CA GLY A 595 -2.41 15.50 -4.91
C GLY A 595 -3.02 15.31 -3.52
N LYS A 596 -3.28 14.06 -3.09
CA LYS A 596 -3.77 13.77 -1.73
C LYS A 596 -2.66 13.92 -0.69
N VAL A 597 -2.90 14.72 0.35
CA VAL A 597 -1.95 14.99 1.44
C VAL A 597 -1.67 13.73 2.26
N ILE A 598 -0.38 13.38 2.37
CA ILE A 598 0.17 12.31 3.22
C ILE A 598 0.61 12.89 4.57
N ALA A 599 1.33 14.02 4.53
CA ALA A 599 1.77 14.76 5.72
C ALA A 599 1.87 16.25 5.42
N SER A 600 1.53 17.08 6.41
CA SER A 600 1.59 18.54 6.30
C SER A 600 2.53 19.10 7.37
N TYR A 601 3.43 19.99 6.95
CA TYR A 601 4.45 20.62 7.79
C TYR A 601 4.19 22.13 7.87
N PRO A 602 3.74 22.66 9.02
CA PRO A 602 3.51 24.09 9.18
C PRO A 602 4.78 24.91 9.06
N VAL A 603 4.78 25.92 8.19
CA VAL A 603 5.88 26.86 7.98
C VAL A 603 5.44 28.31 8.22
N PRO A 604 4.91 28.64 9.42
CA PRO A 604 4.32 29.96 9.70
C PRO A 604 5.34 31.12 9.64
N PHE A 605 6.62 30.80 9.54
CA PHE A 605 7.73 31.73 9.42
C PHE A 605 8.05 32.14 7.97
N ILE A 606 7.35 31.57 6.99
CA ILE A 606 7.39 31.96 5.57
C ILE A 606 6.09 32.71 5.29
N ASP A 607 6.16 33.89 4.66
CA ASP A 607 4.96 34.71 4.46
C ASP A 607 4.18 34.27 3.22
N ASN A 608 4.86 34.15 2.08
CA ASN A 608 4.29 33.65 0.83
C ASN A 608 5.21 32.59 0.19
N GLY A 609 5.04 31.31 0.54
CA GLY A 609 5.89 30.22 0.06
C GLY A 609 5.46 29.68 -1.29
N GLU A 610 5.99 30.22 -2.39
CA GLU A 610 5.54 29.91 -3.77
C GLU A 610 6.56 29.10 -4.59
N SER A 611 7.50 28.45 -3.90
CA SER A 611 8.41 27.56 -4.59
C SER A 611 9.06 26.60 -3.63
N LEU A 612 9.42 25.41 -4.12
CA LEU A 612 10.28 24.53 -3.34
C LEU A 612 11.19 23.66 -4.18
N TYR A 613 12.32 23.29 -3.58
CA TYR A 613 13.23 22.28 -4.08
C TYR A 613 13.65 21.32 -2.97
N VAL A 614 13.49 20.02 -3.22
CA VAL A 614 13.86 18.95 -2.28
C VAL A 614 15.31 18.54 -2.51
N ASP A 615 16.20 18.95 -1.59
CA ASP A 615 17.63 18.58 -1.59
C ASP A 615 17.85 17.38 -0.67
N ARG A 616 17.78 16.18 -1.27
CA ARG A 616 17.95 14.91 -0.55
C ARG A 616 19.37 14.72 -0.03
N ASP A 617 20.39 15.19 -0.76
CA ASP A 617 21.79 15.02 -0.39
C ASP A 617 22.12 15.76 0.92
N ARG A 618 21.47 16.91 1.14
CA ARG A 618 21.62 17.71 2.36
C ARG A 618 20.48 17.55 3.35
N GLN A 619 19.52 16.66 3.08
CA GLN A 619 18.34 16.40 3.89
C GLN A 619 17.60 17.70 4.27
N CYS A 620 17.30 18.54 3.27
CA CYS A 620 16.57 19.77 3.45
C CYS A 620 15.63 20.10 2.29
N ILE A 621 14.60 20.86 2.58
CA ILE A 621 13.74 21.48 1.57
C ILE A 621 14.06 22.97 1.54
N TRP A 622 14.34 23.49 0.35
CA TRP A 622 14.43 24.92 0.09
C TRP A 622 13.05 25.44 -0.30
N VAL A 623 12.61 26.54 0.29
CA VAL A 623 11.35 27.21 -0.04
C VAL A 623 11.65 28.67 -0.35
N GLY A 624 11.20 29.17 -1.50
CA GLY A 624 11.30 30.59 -1.84
C GLY A 624 10.10 31.35 -1.30
N ASP A 625 10.37 32.52 -0.73
CA ASP A 625 9.35 33.44 -0.27
C ASP A 625 9.24 34.60 -1.27
N ASP A 626 8.12 34.62 -1.96
CA ASP A 626 7.80 35.55 -3.02
C ASP A 626 7.89 37.01 -2.52
N THR A 627 7.27 37.29 -1.37
CA THR A 627 7.20 38.65 -0.81
C THR A 627 8.51 39.22 -0.27
N THR A 628 9.50 38.37 0.05
CA THR A 628 10.70 38.81 0.77
C THR A 628 12.01 38.60 0.03
N SER A 629 12.00 37.97 -1.16
CA SER A 629 13.21 37.56 -1.89
C SER A 629 14.18 36.76 -1.00
N LYS A 630 13.63 35.84 -0.20
CA LYS A 630 14.40 34.95 0.68
C LYS A 630 14.19 33.51 0.31
N LEU A 631 15.23 32.72 0.54
CA LEU A 631 15.17 31.26 0.49
C LEU A 631 15.28 30.70 1.90
N TYR A 632 14.30 29.89 2.29
CA TYR A 632 14.28 29.17 3.56
C TYR A 632 14.81 27.77 3.33
N LYS A 633 15.93 27.43 3.97
CA LYS A 633 16.47 26.06 4.01
C LYS A 633 15.97 25.39 5.27
N ILE A 634 15.00 24.50 5.13
CA ILE A 634 14.38 23.76 6.23
C ILE A 634 15.01 22.38 6.31
N SER A 635 15.61 22.02 7.45
CA SER A 635 16.16 20.69 7.65
C SER A 635 15.08 19.65 7.88
N PHE A 636 15.30 18.42 7.41
CA PHE A 636 14.43 17.29 7.65
C PHE A 636 15.24 16.07 8.07
N LYS A 637 14.63 15.18 8.85
CA LYS A 637 15.10 13.81 9.05
C LYS A 637 14.21 12.87 8.27
N ASN A 638 14.79 11.82 7.69
CA ASN A 638 14.07 10.91 6.80
C ASN A 638 13.39 11.71 5.68
N LEU A 639 14.12 12.66 5.06
CA LEU A 639 13.59 13.37 3.90
C LEU A 639 13.49 12.41 2.73
#